data_AF-A0A3M7KXD4-F1
#
_entry.id   AF-A0A3M7KXD4-F1
#
_cell.length_a   1.000
_cell.length_b   1.000
_cell.length_c   1.000
_cell.angle_alpha   90.00
_cell.angle_beta   90.00
_cell.angle_gamma   90.00
#
_symmetry.space_group_name_H-M   'P 1'
#
loop_
_entity.id
_entity.type
_entity.pdbx_description
1 polymer ?
#
loop_
_entity_poly.entity_id
_entity_poly.type
_entity_poly.pdbx_seq_one_letter_code
_entity_poly.pdbx_strand_id
1 'polypeptide(L)'
;MDSPITTLGVTTLSIHRVAATLEKLISRVEEPGSPSLLTEELSRRLCLQDPAFAWLREESEHARPRLLCEARHDELAGAPAGPGPGAREGLVSRWRQKERLKTTAVALVVCLNIGVDPPDVVRVSPCARTECWIDPLSMPAAKALDAIGKSLQVQYERWQPRAKYKMHLDPTTEDVKKLATSSRRAARGERVLFHYNGHGVPRPTANGEIWVFNRSYTQYIPLSLYDLQTWLGTPAIYVFDCSTAGQILHSFKQFMAQRAQEAEGYAPGAAGNGSAYAPSSAPSTASSLPEGGLPPSHPPADPMRSCILLCACGEADVLPQTADLPADLFTACLTTPIKVALRWFWARSAPRWRDALPEEELRAGLADRVPGKQTDRKTPLGELNWVFTAITDTIAWNVLPRALFQRLFRQDLLVASLFRNFLLADRVMRAHGCTPVSHPRLPPTHQHAMWQAWDMAAEACLLQLPAMLAPGSTVEYVPSPFFSEQLTAFELWLEHGSPDRPPPEQLPIVLQARSEYCFCFCQGGRGEWGRGGSPTVSAGAVPDGAHRAQGPSASAPLTLLNLSVLLSQVHRLRALVLLGRFLDMGSWAVDLALSVGIFPYVLKLLQTTAADLRATLVFIWAKIMAWDANPQVQGDLVKDGGHVYFVKQLDARGSGPGGPGAAPPAAAESRAQAAFVLAALCDGHPRGQLLCAKAGLLGAVLGQMPQALAALAAGPGAGGDGQSRRSSALLVKWLALVLGKAVEGQPALCAAAMAEQAHDIVARLLASADPEVRGAACFALGALIQVDPGEEEAEGEGEAAGAQPPASERWKQERAIACSLMEMVYDASPVVRGEVACALGRLASGHGLLFQAASTSALGLPPGLRGV
;
A
#
# COMPACT_ATOMS: atom_id res chain seq x y z
N MET A 1 -9.94 1.17 -64.27
CA MET A 1 -11.28 0.67 -63.90
C MET A 1 -11.83 1.63 -62.88
N ASP A 2 -12.86 2.35 -63.28
CA ASP A 2 -13.48 3.44 -62.54
C ASP A 2 -14.36 2.97 -61.37
N SER A 3 -14.43 3.82 -60.34
CA SER A 3 -15.33 3.87 -59.17
C SER A 3 -15.04 2.92 -57.97
N PRO A 4 -15.37 3.28 -56.70
CA PRO A 4 -16.30 4.34 -56.26
C PRO A 4 -15.76 5.29 -55.16
N ILE A 5 -15.66 6.59 -55.45
CA ILE A 5 -15.53 7.67 -54.43
C ILE A 5 -16.89 8.38 -54.19
N THR A 6 -17.97 7.89 -54.80
CA THR A 6 -19.24 8.60 -54.91
C THR A 6 -20.31 8.24 -53.87
N THR A 7 -19.95 7.77 -52.67
CA THR A 7 -20.94 7.41 -51.63
C THR A 7 -21.00 8.31 -50.40
N LEU A 8 -20.28 9.43 -50.38
CA LEU A 8 -20.52 10.49 -49.40
C LEU A 8 -20.92 11.77 -50.15
N GLY A 9 -22.23 12.04 -50.19
CA GLY A 9 -22.83 13.25 -50.75
C GLY A 9 -22.52 14.52 -49.97
N VAL A 10 -21.26 14.73 -49.59
CA VAL A 10 -20.75 15.98 -49.02
C VAL A 10 -19.54 16.37 -49.85
N THR A 11 -19.76 17.21 -50.87
CA THR A 11 -18.67 17.77 -51.66
C THR A 11 -17.74 18.59 -50.76
N THR A 12 -16.43 18.59 -51.01
CA THR A 12 -15.40 19.41 -50.33
C THR A 12 -15.76 20.91 -50.24
N LEU A 13 -16.61 21.39 -51.15
CA LEU A 13 -17.22 22.73 -51.15
C LEU A 13 -18.14 23.00 -49.94
N SER A 14 -18.76 21.97 -49.35
CA SER A 14 -19.63 22.06 -48.17
C SER A 14 -18.82 22.32 -46.89
N ILE A 15 -17.69 21.64 -46.71
CA ILE A 15 -16.83 21.76 -45.51
C ILE A 15 -16.21 23.15 -45.43
N HIS A 16 -15.69 23.69 -46.54
CA HIS A 16 -15.14 25.05 -46.55
C HIS A 16 -16.20 26.12 -46.28
N ARG A 17 -17.45 25.91 -46.75
CA ARG A 17 -18.57 26.82 -46.44
C ARG A 17 -18.99 26.74 -44.98
N VAL A 18 -19.06 25.53 -44.41
CA VAL A 18 -19.37 25.32 -42.99
C VAL A 18 -18.26 25.90 -42.11
N ALA A 19 -16.99 25.65 -42.44
CA ALA A 19 -15.83 26.21 -41.75
C ALA A 19 -15.80 27.75 -41.82
N ALA A 20 -15.99 28.35 -42.99
CA ALA A 20 -16.07 29.80 -43.14
C ALA A 20 -17.29 30.42 -42.42
N THR A 21 -18.38 29.66 -42.26
CA THR A 21 -19.56 30.11 -41.50
C THR A 21 -19.32 30.00 -39.99
N LEU A 22 -18.63 28.96 -39.54
CA LEU A 22 -18.16 28.80 -38.16
C LEU A 22 -17.14 29.88 -37.79
N GLU A 23 -16.15 30.16 -38.65
CA GLU A 23 -15.18 31.26 -38.45
C GLU A 23 -15.89 32.63 -38.36
N LYS A 24 -16.91 32.87 -39.19
CA LYS A 24 -17.76 34.07 -39.12
C LYS A 24 -18.63 34.13 -37.87
N LEU A 25 -18.97 32.99 -37.27
CA LEU A 25 -19.72 32.91 -36.01
C LEU A 25 -18.79 33.12 -34.81
N ILE A 26 -17.61 32.50 -34.83
CA ILE A 26 -16.56 32.64 -33.80
C ILE A 26 -16.09 34.09 -33.72
N SER A 27 -15.82 34.74 -34.86
CA SER A 27 -15.47 36.17 -34.93
C SER A 27 -16.59 37.15 -34.53
N ARG A 28 -17.83 36.67 -34.34
CA ARG A 28 -18.95 37.50 -33.84
C ARG A 28 -19.19 37.34 -32.33
N VAL A 29 -18.53 36.36 -31.70
CA VAL A 29 -18.61 36.09 -30.26
C VAL A 29 -17.35 36.63 -29.56
N GLU A 30 -16.75 37.70 -30.10
CA GLU A 30 -15.54 38.39 -29.60
C GLU A 30 -15.76 39.10 -28.23
N GLU A 31 -16.26 38.40 -27.22
CA GLU A 31 -15.91 38.69 -25.84
C GLU A 31 -15.10 37.51 -25.27
N PRO A 32 -13.87 37.73 -24.81
CA PRO A 32 -13.05 36.70 -24.21
C PRO A 32 -13.65 36.30 -22.86
N GLY A 33 -14.40 35.21 -22.81
CA GLY A 33 -14.89 34.68 -21.53
C GLY A 33 -16.06 33.71 -21.53
N SER A 34 -16.67 33.34 -22.66
CA SER A 34 -17.88 32.51 -22.61
C SER A 34 -18.02 31.53 -23.79
N PRO A 35 -17.47 30.30 -23.68
CA PRO A 35 -17.79 29.19 -24.58
C PRO A 35 -19.30 28.93 -24.68
N SER A 36 -20.07 29.32 -23.66
CA SER A 36 -21.52 29.14 -23.63
C SER A 36 -22.27 29.94 -24.68
N LEU A 37 -21.81 31.13 -25.07
CA LEU A 37 -22.51 31.99 -26.06
C LEU A 37 -22.42 31.43 -27.48
N LEU A 38 -21.27 30.91 -27.89
CA LEU A 38 -21.10 30.27 -29.21
C LEU A 38 -21.96 29.00 -29.30
N THR A 39 -21.91 28.18 -28.26
CA THR A 39 -22.73 26.99 -28.13
C THR A 39 -24.23 27.30 -28.20
N GLU A 40 -24.67 28.33 -27.48
CA GLU A 40 -26.07 28.74 -27.42
C GLU A 40 -26.56 29.29 -28.76
N GLU A 41 -25.75 30.09 -29.46
CA GLU A 41 -26.08 30.62 -30.78
C GLU A 41 -26.08 29.53 -31.87
N LEU A 42 -25.15 28.56 -31.80
CA LEU A 42 -25.16 27.39 -32.70
C LEU A 42 -26.39 26.51 -32.49
N SER A 43 -26.71 26.19 -31.24
CA SER A 43 -27.92 25.43 -30.91
C SER A 43 -29.17 26.18 -31.35
N ARG A 44 -29.25 27.50 -31.11
CA ARG A 44 -30.37 28.35 -31.56
C ARG A 44 -30.55 28.32 -33.08
N ARG A 45 -29.47 28.40 -33.87
CA ARG A 45 -29.54 28.38 -35.34
C ARG A 45 -29.91 27.02 -35.91
N LEU A 46 -29.40 25.93 -35.32
CA LEU A 46 -29.73 24.57 -35.74
C LEU A 46 -31.22 24.25 -35.48
N CYS A 47 -31.79 24.74 -34.36
CA CYS A 47 -33.23 24.61 -34.07
C CYS A 47 -34.15 25.34 -35.08
N LEU A 48 -33.64 26.42 -35.69
CA LEU A 48 -34.44 27.31 -36.56
C LEU A 48 -34.46 26.87 -38.03
N GLN A 49 -33.44 26.13 -38.52
CA GLN A 49 -33.26 25.93 -39.96
C GLN A 49 -33.52 24.51 -40.47
N ASP A 50 -33.54 23.48 -39.63
CA ASP A 50 -33.65 22.09 -40.08
C ASP A 50 -34.78 21.31 -39.36
N PRO A 51 -35.76 20.75 -40.11
CA PRO A 51 -36.86 19.98 -39.53
C PRO A 51 -36.42 18.69 -38.80
N ALA A 52 -35.21 18.16 -39.04
CA ALA A 52 -34.65 17.04 -38.28
C ALA A 52 -34.39 17.38 -36.80
N PHE A 53 -34.29 18.67 -36.50
CA PHE A 53 -34.08 19.22 -35.16
C PHE A 53 -35.36 19.83 -34.58
N ALA A 54 -36.54 19.49 -35.13
CA ALA A 54 -37.84 19.98 -34.67
C ALA A 54 -38.13 19.67 -33.19
N TRP A 55 -37.65 18.53 -32.69
CA TRP A 55 -37.77 18.11 -31.29
C TRP A 55 -37.11 19.08 -30.31
N LEU A 56 -36.17 19.91 -30.76
CA LEU A 56 -35.52 20.95 -29.96
C LEU A 56 -36.36 22.22 -29.76
N ARG A 57 -37.51 22.32 -30.46
CA ARG A 57 -38.40 23.48 -30.36
C ARG A 57 -39.42 23.37 -29.22
N GLU A 58 -39.63 22.17 -28.66
CA GLU A 58 -40.73 21.90 -27.72
C GLU A 58 -40.32 21.92 -26.24
N GLU A 59 -39.03 21.85 -25.90
CA GLU A 59 -38.59 21.81 -24.50
C GLU A 59 -38.02 23.17 -24.03
N SER A 60 -38.22 23.47 -22.73
CA SER A 60 -37.82 24.71 -22.05
C SER A 60 -36.37 25.13 -22.34
N GLU A 61 -36.01 26.41 -22.18
CA GLU A 61 -34.63 26.91 -22.40
C GLU A 61 -33.52 26.08 -21.72
N HIS A 62 -33.84 25.37 -20.63
CA HIS A 62 -32.93 24.50 -19.89
C HIS A 62 -32.65 23.14 -20.54
N ALA A 63 -33.37 22.76 -21.61
CA ALA A 63 -33.28 21.48 -22.29
C ALA A 63 -32.54 21.55 -23.65
N ARG A 64 -32.06 22.73 -24.06
CA ARG A 64 -31.28 22.86 -25.30
C ARG A 64 -29.91 22.19 -25.14
N PRO A 65 -29.48 21.33 -26.09
CA PRO A 65 -28.21 20.65 -26.06
C PRO A 65 -27.09 21.68 -26.18
N ARG A 66 -26.09 21.53 -25.31
CA ARG A 66 -24.89 22.35 -25.33
C ARG A 66 -23.85 21.64 -26.20
N LEU A 67 -23.63 22.15 -27.40
CA LEU A 67 -22.60 21.70 -28.33
C LEU A 67 -21.20 22.15 -27.89
N LEU A 68 -20.18 21.33 -28.14
CA LEU A 68 -18.77 21.65 -27.85
C LEU A 68 -18.45 21.95 -26.37
N CYS A 69 -19.29 21.52 -25.43
CA CYS A 69 -19.08 21.69 -23.98
C CYS A 69 -18.65 20.38 -23.27
N GLU A 70 -18.21 19.39 -24.03
CA GLU A 70 -17.69 18.12 -23.49
C GLU A 70 -16.20 18.24 -23.14
N ALA A 71 -15.72 17.44 -22.19
CA ALA A 71 -14.36 17.51 -21.64
C ALA A 71 -13.22 17.46 -22.69
N ARG A 72 -13.46 16.83 -23.84
CA ARG A 72 -12.51 16.80 -24.98
C ARG A 72 -12.28 18.17 -25.65
N HIS A 73 -13.06 19.18 -25.29
CA HIS A 73 -12.98 20.54 -25.84
C HIS A 73 -12.35 21.54 -24.87
N ASP A 74 -12.06 21.15 -23.63
CA ASP A 74 -11.30 21.98 -22.70
C ASP A 74 -9.90 22.21 -23.28
N GLU A 75 -9.31 23.41 -23.10
CA GLU A 75 -8.01 23.80 -23.70
C GLU A 75 -6.85 22.86 -23.31
N LEU A 76 -7.02 22.08 -22.23
CA LEU A 76 -6.10 21.03 -21.82
C LEU A 76 -6.29 19.69 -22.53
N ALA A 77 -7.28 19.48 -23.39
CA ALA A 77 -7.50 18.19 -24.06
C ALA A 77 -6.40 17.82 -25.08
N GLY A 78 -5.61 18.80 -25.52
CA GLY A 78 -4.38 18.62 -26.32
C GLY A 78 -3.08 18.60 -25.50
N ALA A 79 -3.15 18.96 -24.22
CA ALA A 79 -2.07 18.72 -23.26
C ALA A 79 -2.37 17.39 -22.54
N PRO A 80 -1.38 16.58 -22.14
CA PRO A 80 -1.67 15.57 -21.14
C PRO A 80 -2.30 16.30 -19.93
N ALA A 81 -3.51 15.91 -19.51
CA ALA A 81 -4.15 16.38 -18.27
C ALA A 81 -3.45 15.77 -17.04
N GLY A 82 -2.13 15.89 -17.04
CA GLY A 82 -1.15 15.29 -16.18
C GLY A 82 0.19 15.84 -16.64
N PRO A 83 1.12 16.08 -15.72
CA PRO A 83 2.34 16.80 -16.06
C PRO A 83 3.09 15.95 -17.12
N GLY A 84 3.68 16.59 -18.14
CA GLY A 84 4.13 15.95 -19.39
C GLY A 84 5.04 14.72 -19.25
N PRO A 85 5.50 14.09 -20.35
CA PRO A 85 6.33 12.88 -20.27
C PRO A 85 7.59 13.04 -19.37
N GLY A 86 8.13 14.26 -19.22
CA GLY A 86 9.20 14.58 -18.24
C GLY A 86 8.74 14.89 -16.80
N ALA A 87 7.45 14.79 -16.51
CA ALA A 87 6.87 15.08 -15.19
C ALA A 87 5.96 13.96 -14.63
N ARG A 88 5.65 12.93 -15.43
CA ARG A 88 5.43 11.57 -14.89
C ARG A 88 6.66 11.08 -14.10
N GLU A 89 7.86 11.57 -14.41
CA GLU A 89 9.08 11.37 -13.62
C GLU A 89 9.09 12.13 -12.28
N GLY A 90 8.17 13.07 -12.05
CA GLY A 90 8.13 13.93 -10.85
C GLY A 90 7.13 13.52 -9.76
N LEU A 91 6.09 12.75 -10.10
CA LEU A 91 5.18 12.14 -9.12
C LEU A 91 5.80 10.85 -8.58
N VAL A 92 6.97 10.98 -7.94
CA VAL A 92 7.55 9.88 -7.18
C VAL A 92 6.56 9.51 -6.08
N SER A 93 5.86 8.40 -6.29
CA SER A 93 4.96 7.76 -5.35
C SER A 93 5.60 7.63 -3.97
N ARG A 94 5.26 8.55 -3.05
CA ARG A 94 5.92 8.70 -1.74
C ARG A 94 5.41 7.69 -0.69
N TRP A 95 4.34 6.98 -1.00
CA TRP A 95 3.71 6.02 -0.08
C TRP A 95 4.48 4.71 0.01
N ARG A 96 5.28 4.35 -1.02
CA ARG A 96 6.07 3.12 -1.02
C ARG A 96 7.27 3.23 -0.10
N GLN A 97 7.41 2.21 0.75
CA GLN A 97 8.59 2.07 1.61
C GLN A 97 9.79 1.65 0.76
N LYS A 98 10.79 2.53 0.68
CA LYS A 98 12.04 2.25 -0.06
C LYS A 98 12.86 1.12 0.55
N GLU A 99 12.87 0.99 1.88
CA GLU A 99 13.62 -0.03 2.61
C GLU A 99 12.73 -0.73 3.64
N ARG A 100 12.58 -2.05 3.52
CA ARG A 100 11.92 -2.88 4.54
C ARG A 100 12.97 -3.47 5.46
N LEU A 101 13.14 -2.86 6.62
CA LEU A 101 13.97 -3.38 7.70
C LEU A 101 13.21 -4.43 8.51
N LYS A 102 13.91 -5.46 8.99
CA LYS A 102 13.32 -6.45 9.89
C LYS A 102 14.14 -6.55 11.17
N THR A 103 13.48 -6.73 12.29
CA THR A 103 14.16 -7.14 13.52
C THR A 103 14.34 -8.65 13.53
N THR A 104 15.58 -9.11 13.42
CA THR A 104 15.92 -10.55 13.26
C THR A 104 16.66 -11.14 14.46
N ALA A 105 17.19 -10.29 15.36
CA ALA A 105 17.85 -10.72 16.58
C ALA A 105 17.37 -9.88 17.77
N VAL A 106 17.21 -10.55 18.92
CA VAL A 106 16.75 -9.95 20.18
C VAL A 106 17.72 -10.35 21.30
N ALA A 107 18.27 -9.36 21.98
CA ALA A 107 19.14 -9.49 23.14
C ALA A 107 18.38 -9.02 24.40
N LEU A 108 18.15 -9.92 25.34
CA LEU A 108 17.49 -9.65 26.62
C LEU A 108 18.52 -9.62 27.74
N VAL A 109 18.64 -8.49 28.42
CA VAL A 109 19.49 -8.29 29.60
C VAL A 109 18.60 -7.97 30.77
N VAL A 110 18.61 -8.83 31.78
CA VAL A 110 17.71 -8.72 32.95
C VAL A 110 18.58 -8.68 34.20
N CYS A 111 18.60 -7.54 34.89
CA CYS A 111 19.36 -7.30 36.10
C CYS A 111 18.41 -7.07 37.29
N LEU A 112 18.11 -8.12 38.06
CA LEU A 112 17.09 -8.11 39.13
C LEU A 112 17.63 -8.42 40.52
N ASN A 113 18.70 -9.21 40.66
CA ASN A 113 19.27 -9.62 41.95
C ASN A 113 18.21 -9.92 43.03
N ILE A 114 17.31 -10.87 42.72
CA ILE A 114 16.07 -11.09 43.47
C ILE A 114 16.35 -11.29 44.96
N GLY A 115 15.73 -10.46 45.79
CA GLY A 115 15.84 -10.49 47.25
C GLY A 115 16.81 -9.47 47.83
N VAL A 116 17.55 -8.73 46.98
CA VAL A 116 18.45 -7.65 47.41
C VAL A 116 18.11 -6.38 46.65
N ASP A 117 17.56 -5.40 47.36
CA ASP A 117 17.22 -4.10 46.77
C ASP A 117 18.48 -3.23 46.59
N PRO A 118 18.59 -2.48 45.47
CA PRO A 118 19.68 -1.55 45.25
C PRO A 118 19.59 -0.36 46.22
N PRO A 119 20.73 0.28 46.55
CA PRO A 119 20.83 1.27 47.63
C PRO A 119 19.99 2.54 47.41
N ASP A 120 19.58 2.81 46.18
CA ASP A 120 18.84 4.01 45.77
C ASP A 120 17.34 3.79 45.57
N VAL A 121 16.84 2.57 45.80
CA VAL A 121 15.42 2.23 45.71
C VAL A 121 14.88 1.95 47.11
N VAL A 122 14.00 2.82 47.58
CA VAL A 122 13.22 2.58 48.79
C VAL A 122 11.87 1.98 48.38
N ARG A 123 11.57 0.76 48.82
CA ARG A 123 10.26 0.13 48.61
C ARG A 123 9.35 0.39 49.79
N VAL A 124 8.19 0.98 49.54
CA VAL A 124 7.13 1.16 50.55
C VAL A 124 6.16 -0.02 50.48
N SER A 125 5.88 -0.70 51.59
CA SER A 125 4.92 -1.83 51.60
C SER A 125 3.48 -1.33 51.80
N PRO A 126 2.50 -1.75 50.99
CA PRO A 126 2.60 -2.66 49.83
C PRO A 126 3.14 -1.96 48.57
N CYS A 127 3.95 -2.68 47.78
CA CYS A 127 4.54 -2.18 46.52
C CYS A 127 4.28 -3.13 45.35
N ALA A 128 4.46 -2.60 44.12
CA ALA A 128 4.57 -3.39 42.90
C ALA A 128 5.71 -4.41 43.03
N ARG A 129 5.42 -5.69 42.76
CA ARG A 129 6.39 -6.80 42.96
C ARG A 129 6.52 -7.73 41.77
N THR A 130 5.43 -7.97 41.05
CA THR A 130 5.44 -8.94 39.96
C THR A 130 6.28 -8.42 38.80
N GLU A 131 7.15 -9.29 38.28
CA GLU A 131 8.02 -9.06 37.13
C GLU A 131 7.62 -10.06 36.05
N CYS A 132 7.33 -9.60 34.83
CA CYS A 132 6.85 -10.45 33.73
C CYS A 132 5.67 -11.34 34.13
N TRP A 133 4.78 -10.80 34.97
CA TRP A 133 3.62 -11.47 35.57
C TRP A 133 3.92 -12.63 36.52
N ILE A 134 5.14 -12.71 37.05
CA ILE A 134 5.58 -13.70 38.03
C ILE A 134 5.91 -12.97 39.32
N ASP A 135 5.44 -13.48 40.45
CA ASP A 135 5.89 -12.99 41.76
C ASP A 135 7.30 -13.55 42.04
N PRO A 136 8.35 -12.71 42.08
CA PRO A 136 9.72 -13.17 42.28
C PRO A 136 9.94 -13.80 43.66
N LEU A 137 9.08 -13.53 44.64
CA LEU A 137 9.16 -14.08 45.99
C LEU A 137 8.38 -15.39 46.15
N SER A 138 7.59 -15.79 45.15
CA SER A 138 6.79 -17.03 45.19
C SER A 138 7.64 -18.31 45.03
N MET A 139 8.90 -18.20 44.65
CA MET A 139 9.82 -19.31 44.45
C MET A 139 11.28 -18.89 44.73
N PRO A 140 12.24 -19.84 44.84
CA PRO A 140 13.64 -19.48 45.07
C PRO A 140 14.20 -18.54 44.00
N ALA A 141 15.01 -17.56 44.41
CA ALA A 141 15.49 -16.46 43.57
C ALA A 141 16.03 -16.90 42.18
N ALA A 142 16.91 -17.90 42.13
CA ALA A 142 17.45 -18.39 40.86
C ALA A 142 16.38 -18.97 39.91
N LYS A 143 15.37 -19.67 40.47
CA LYS A 143 14.26 -20.22 39.71
C LYS A 143 13.28 -19.14 39.27
N ALA A 144 13.04 -18.14 40.13
CA ALA A 144 12.24 -16.97 39.80
C ALA A 144 12.87 -16.20 38.64
N LEU A 145 14.17 -15.95 38.69
CA LEU A 145 14.91 -15.23 37.65
C LEU A 145 14.86 -15.95 36.29
N ASP A 146 15.06 -17.27 36.28
CA ASP A 146 14.91 -18.09 35.05
C ASP A 146 13.48 -18.08 34.50
N ALA A 147 12.47 -18.16 35.39
CA ALA A 147 11.08 -18.11 35.00
C ALA A 147 10.67 -16.75 34.42
N ILE A 148 11.14 -15.65 35.03
CA ILE A 148 10.95 -14.27 34.55
C ILE A 148 11.57 -14.11 33.16
N GLY A 149 12.82 -14.55 32.99
CA GLY A 149 13.50 -14.49 31.71
C GLY A 149 12.79 -15.27 30.60
N LYS A 150 12.35 -16.50 30.88
CA LYS A 150 11.57 -17.30 29.93
C LYS A 150 10.22 -16.66 29.59
N SER A 151 9.54 -16.09 30.59
CA SER A 151 8.30 -15.34 30.39
C SER A 151 8.52 -14.15 29.46
N LEU A 152 9.56 -13.34 29.71
CA LEU A 152 9.90 -12.17 28.89
C LEU A 152 10.17 -12.57 27.42
N GLN A 153 10.94 -13.64 27.20
CA GLN A 153 11.20 -14.15 25.86
C GLN A 153 9.90 -14.54 25.14
N VAL A 154 9.02 -15.32 25.79
CA VAL A 154 7.74 -15.74 25.22
C VAL A 154 6.84 -14.54 24.89
N GLN A 155 6.87 -13.49 25.72
CA GLN A 155 6.10 -12.28 25.46
C GLN A 155 6.57 -11.56 24.19
N TYR A 156 7.88 -11.46 23.94
CA TYR A 156 8.42 -10.90 22.71
C TYR A 156 8.22 -11.81 21.48
N GLU A 157 8.40 -13.13 21.65
CA GLU A 157 8.18 -14.13 20.59
C GLU A 157 6.76 -14.04 20.01
N ARG A 158 5.79 -13.63 20.83
CA ARG A 158 4.41 -13.40 20.38
C ARG A 158 4.29 -12.31 19.32
N TRP A 159 5.17 -11.30 19.36
CA TRP A 159 5.22 -10.18 18.41
C TRP A 159 6.17 -10.45 17.24
N GLN A 160 7.26 -11.18 17.48
CA GLN A 160 8.22 -11.56 16.44
C GLN A 160 8.73 -13.00 16.63
N PRO A 161 8.00 -14.02 16.16
CA PRO A 161 8.34 -15.42 16.43
C PRO A 161 9.56 -15.92 15.63
N ARG A 162 9.95 -15.21 14.56
CA ARG A 162 11.04 -15.65 13.66
C ARG A 162 12.41 -15.05 14.01
N ALA A 163 12.49 -14.19 15.03
CA ALA A 163 13.77 -13.63 15.46
C ALA A 163 14.56 -14.64 16.31
N LYS A 164 15.88 -14.44 16.36
CA LYS A 164 16.77 -15.19 17.24
C LYS A 164 16.84 -14.50 18.60
N TYR A 165 16.37 -15.20 19.63
CA TYR A 165 16.38 -14.72 21.00
C TYR A 165 17.62 -15.21 21.74
N LYS A 166 18.27 -14.31 22.46
CA LYS A 166 19.35 -14.60 23.39
C LYS A 166 19.16 -13.76 24.64
N MET A 167 19.42 -14.36 25.79
CA MET A 167 19.20 -13.72 27.07
C MET A 167 20.36 -13.98 28.01
N HIS A 168 20.68 -12.98 28.83
CA HIS A 168 21.51 -13.15 30.01
C HIS A 168 20.81 -12.57 31.23
N LEU A 169 20.83 -13.34 32.32
CA LEU A 169 20.21 -13.05 33.60
C LEU A 169 21.31 -12.69 34.60
N ASP A 170 21.17 -11.54 35.26
CA ASP A 170 22.17 -10.90 36.12
C ASP A 170 23.60 -10.94 35.52
N PRO A 171 23.83 -10.42 34.29
CA PRO A 171 25.09 -10.58 33.59
C PRO A 171 26.25 -9.76 34.16
N THR A 172 27.46 -10.13 33.73
CA THR A 172 28.65 -9.27 33.77
C THR A 172 28.82 -8.45 32.50
N THR A 173 29.69 -7.43 32.53
CA THR A 173 30.02 -6.60 31.34
C THR A 173 30.49 -7.44 30.15
N GLU A 174 31.29 -8.48 30.41
CA GLU A 174 31.77 -9.39 29.36
C GLU A 174 30.64 -10.24 28.74
N ASP A 175 29.64 -10.62 29.54
CA ASP A 175 28.47 -11.34 29.04
C ASP A 175 27.63 -10.44 28.14
N VAL A 176 27.39 -9.18 28.54
CA VAL A 176 26.68 -8.19 27.72
C VAL A 176 27.43 -7.92 26.40
N LYS A 177 28.76 -7.78 26.45
CA LYS A 177 29.60 -7.61 25.24
C LYS A 177 29.49 -8.79 24.28
N LYS A 178 29.59 -10.02 24.80
CA LYS A 178 29.42 -11.24 23.99
C LYS A 178 28.01 -11.34 23.41
N LEU A 179 26.98 -11.03 24.20
CA LEU A 179 25.60 -11.01 23.76
C LEU A 179 25.41 -10.01 22.60
N ALA A 180 25.76 -8.74 22.82
CA ALA A 180 25.63 -7.65 21.85
C ALA A 180 26.33 -7.97 20.51
N THR A 181 27.62 -8.31 20.56
CA THR A 181 28.42 -8.63 19.36
C THR A 181 27.91 -9.89 18.65
N SER A 182 27.45 -10.90 19.38
CA SER A 182 26.88 -12.11 18.78
C SER A 182 25.51 -11.84 18.13
N SER A 183 24.69 -10.96 18.69
CA SER A 183 23.38 -10.58 18.15
C SER A 183 23.52 -9.74 16.88
N ARG A 184 24.48 -8.80 16.84
CA ARG A 184 24.82 -8.07 15.60
C ARG A 184 25.28 -9.02 14.49
N ARG A 185 26.19 -9.95 14.79
CA ARG A 185 26.61 -10.98 13.82
C ARG A 185 25.44 -11.84 13.33
N ALA A 186 24.52 -12.20 14.23
CA ALA A 186 23.35 -12.99 13.89
C ALA A 186 22.34 -12.25 12.98
N ALA A 187 22.23 -10.92 13.11
CA ALA A 187 21.29 -10.10 12.35
C ALA A 187 21.72 -9.81 10.91
N ARG A 188 23.00 -9.96 10.55
CA ARG A 188 23.50 -9.80 9.16
C ARG A 188 23.10 -8.46 8.49
N GLY A 189 23.21 -7.35 9.22
CA GLY A 189 22.84 -6.01 8.73
C GLY A 189 21.40 -5.59 9.00
N GLU A 190 20.54 -6.52 9.45
CA GLU A 190 19.17 -6.23 9.88
C GLU A 190 19.13 -5.62 11.30
N ARG A 191 17.94 -5.25 11.78
CA ARG A 191 17.77 -4.61 13.09
C ARG A 191 17.97 -5.61 14.23
N VAL A 192 18.67 -5.16 15.27
CA VAL A 192 18.80 -5.86 16.56
C VAL A 192 17.94 -5.13 17.61
N LEU A 193 17.16 -5.87 18.40
CA LEU A 193 16.53 -5.36 19.61
C LEU A 193 17.42 -5.65 20.81
N PHE A 194 17.68 -4.63 21.63
CA PHE A 194 18.33 -4.76 22.93
C PHE A 194 17.35 -4.31 24.02
N HIS A 195 16.98 -5.24 24.90
CA HIS A 195 16.14 -4.97 26.05
C HIS A 195 17.00 -5.02 27.31
N TYR A 196 16.90 -3.99 28.15
CA TYR A 196 17.55 -3.90 29.44
C TYR A 196 16.52 -3.62 30.53
N ASN A 197 16.38 -4.55 31.47
CA ASN A 197 15.66 -4.36 32.73
C ASN A 197 16.69 -4.17 33.84
N GLY A 198 16.65 -3.01 34.50
CA GLY A 198 17.62 -2.59 35.52
C GLY A 198 17.02 -2.40 36.91
N HIS A 199 16.04 -3.20 37.33
CA HIS A 199 15.35 -3.00 38.62
C HIS A 199 16.15 -3.44 39.85
N GLY A 200 17.10 -4.36 39.69
CA GLY A 200 17.95 -4.89 40.76
C GLY A 200 19.29 -4.17 40.93
N VAL A 201 19.49 -3.07 40.21
CA VAL A 201 20.74 -2.30 40.17
C VAL A 201 20.47 -0.82 40.37
N PRO A 202 21.48 -0.01 40.71
CA PRO A 202 21.31 1.43 40.85
C PRO A 202 20.84 2.11 39.56
N ARG A 203 20.30 3.33 39.72
CA ARG A 203 19.92 4.20 38.62
C ARG A 203 21.10 4.53 37.67
N PRO A 204 20.83 4.71 36.37
CA PRO A 204 21.82 5.16 35.40
C PRO A 204 22.51 6.47 35.82
N THR A 205 23.79 6.60 35.49
CA THR A 205 24.60 7.76 35.90
C THR A 205 24.51 8.90 34.88
N ALA A 206 24.80 10.13 35.33
CA ALA A 206 24.91 11.29 34.43
C ALA A 206 26.06 11.15 33.40
N ASN A 207 27.06 10.31 33.72
CA ASN A 207 28.18 9.99 32.82
C ASN A 207 27.77 9.05 31.67
N GLY A 208 26.50 8.62 31.63
CA GLY A 208 26.01 7.73 30.58
C GLY A 208 26.44 6.27 30.78
N GLU A 209 26.30 5.78 32.01
CA GLU A 209 26.56 4.39 32.36
C GLU A 209 25.27 3.71 32.87
N ILE A 210 25.11 2.44 32.51
CA ILE A 210 24.11 1.53 33.09
C ILE A 210 24.82 0.51 33.96
N TRP A 211 24.11 -0.13 34.89
CA TRP A 211 24.73 -1.02 35.87
C TRP A 211 24.50 -2.50 35.55
N VAL A 212 25.52 -3.31 35.78
CA VAL A 212 25.51 -4.78 35.71
C VAL A 212 26.23 -5.35 36.93
N PHE A 213 26.41 -6.67 37.01
CA PHE A 213 27.04 -7.32 38.18
C PHE A 213 28.48 -7.73 37.92
N ASN A 214 29.24 -7.96 38.99
CA ASN A 214 30.44 -8.78 38.93
C ASN A 214 30.07 -10.27 39.09
N ARG A 215 31.04 -11.18 38.83
CA ARG A 215 30.79 -12.63 38.89
C ARG A 215 30.34 -13.14 40.26
N SER A 216 30.69 -12.43 41.33
CA SER A 216 30.37 -12.80 42.71
C SER A 216 29.10 -12.12 43.24
N TYR A 217 28.43 -11.28 42.45
CA TYR A 217 27.26 -10.48 42.85
C TYR A 217 27.49 -9.62 44.11
N THR A 218 28.72 -9.18 44.33
CA THR A 218 29.11 -8.35 45.49
C THR A 218 29.17 -6.86 45.16
N GLN A 219 29.30 -6.51 43.88
CA GLN A 219 29.45 -5.14 43.42
C GLN A 219 28.65 -4.91 42.14
N TYR A 220 28.09 -3.71 42.04
CA TYR A 220 27.55 -3.18 40.80
C TYR A 220 28.70 -2.62 39.95
N ILE A 221 28.74 -3.01 38.69
CA ILE A 221 29.78 -2.63 37.73
C ILE A 221 29.17 -1.69 36.70
N PRO A 222 29.74 -0.49 36.48
CA PRO A 222 29.25 0.44 35.46
C PRO A 222 29.61 -0.07 34.06
N LEU A 223 28.66 0.06 33.14
CA LEU A 223 28.78 -0.28 31.73
C LEU A 223 28.48 0.97 30.90
N SER A 224 29.48 1.43 30.15
CA SER A 224 29.38 2.63 29.33
C SER A 224 28.41 2.44 28.16
N LEU A 225 27.49 3.40 27.98
CA LEU A 225 26.62 3.43 26.81
C LEU A 225 27.40 3.59 25.51
N TYR A 226 28.58 4.22 25.53
CA TYR A 226 29.47 4.34 24.38
C TYR A 226 29.98 2.98 23.89
N ASP A 227 30.29 2.08 24.81
CA ASP A 227 30.71 0.72 24.47
C ASP A 227 29.53 -0.11 23.94
N LEU A 228 28.38 0.01 24.60
CA LEU A 228 27.16 -0.71 24.20
C LEU A 228 26.75 -0.39 22.75
N GLN A 229 26.68 0.89 22.38
CA GLN A 229 26.39 1.31 21.00
C GLN A 229 27.43 0.81 20.00
N THR A 230 28.68 0.63 20.43
CA THR A 230 29.78 0.14 19.60
C THR A 230 29.65 -1.36 19.34
N TRP A 231 29.30 -2.14 20.36
CA TRP A 231 29.11 -3.58 20.23
C TRP A 231 27.85 -3.97 19.44
N LEU A 232 26.75 -3.24 19.65
CA LEU A 232 25.49 -3.49 18.95
C LEU A 232 25.46 -2.92 17.55
N GLY A 233 26.07 -1.76 17.29
CA GLY A 233 26.03 -1.09 15.99
C GLY A 233 24.62 -0.75 15.48
N THR A 234 24.54 -0.34 14.22
CA THR A 234 23.29 0.10 13.57
C THR A 234 22.89 -0.83 12.42
N PRO A 235 21.59 -1.01 12.10
CA PRO A 235 20.42 -0.44 12.78
C PRO A 235 20.04 -1.20 14.06
N ALA A 236 19.54 -0.51 15.09
CA ALA A 236 19.16 -1.10 16.38
C ALA A 236 17.93 -0.42 17.00
N ILE A 237 17.24 -1.15 17.88
CA ILE A 237 16.19 -0.62 18.78
C ILE A 237 16.52 -1.01 20.23
N TYR A 238 16.40 -0.05 21.14
CA TYR A 238 16.71 -0.21 22.56
C TYR A 238 15.45 -0.02 23.40
N VAL A 239 15.27 -0.87 24.41
CA VAL A 239 14.22 -0.77 25.42
C VAL A 239 14.90 -0.74 26.79
N PHE A 240 14.74 0.36 27.52
CA PHE A 240 15.32 0.55 28.85
C PHE A 240 14.19 0.65 29.88
N ASP A 241 14.03 -0.40 30.67
CA ASP A 241 13.12 -0.47 31.81
C ASP A 241 13.90 -0.32 33.12
N CYS A 242 13.99 0.93 33.58
CA CYS A 242 14.64 1.32 34.83
C CYS A 242 14.18 2.72 35.22
N SER A 243 14.42 3.11 36.48
CA SER A 243 14.21 4.49 36.93
C SER A 243 15.25 5.42 36.29
N THR A 244 14.91 6.71 36.14
CA THR A 244 15.71 7.74 35.46
C THR A 244 16.24 7.34 34.07
N ALA A 245 15.48 6.54 33.31
CA ALA A 245 15.84 6.07 31.97
C ALA A 245 15.99 7.21 30.94
N GLY A 246 15.41 8.39 31.19
CA GLY A 246 15.61 9.57 30.34
C GLY A 246 17.08 10.01 30.28
N GLN A 247 17.84 9.79 31.36
CA GLN A 247 19.28 10.07 31.40
C GLN A 247 20.05 9.21 30.39
N ILE A 248 19.65 7.94 30.22
CA ILE A 248 20.23 7.05 29.21
C ILE A 248 20.05 7.67 27.82
N LEU A 249 18.82 8.11 27.49
CA LEU A 249 18.53 8.72 26.19
C LEU A 249 19.36 10.00 25.95
N HIS A 250 19.54 10.83 26.98
CA HIS A 250 20.35 12.04 26.92
C HIS A 250 21.80 11.72 26.55
N SER A 251 22.47 10.88 27.35
CA SER A 251 23.87 10.51 27.15
C SER A 251 24.07 9.70 25.85
N PHE A 252 23.11 8.85 25.48
CA PHE A 252 23.17 8.08 24.23
C PHE A 252 23.22 8.97 22.99
N LYS A 253 22.44 10.06 22.95
CA LYS A 253 22.48 11.02 21.84
C LYS A 253 23.84 11.74 21.74
N GLN A 254 24.41 12.13 22.87
CA GLN A 254 25.73 12.77 22.92
C GLN A 254 26.82 11.84 22.38
N PHE A 255 26.85 10.59 22.86
CA PHE A 255 27.85 9.62 22.42
C PHE A 255 27.69 9.18 20.97
N MET A 256 26.47 9.15 20.42
CA MET A 256 26.25 8.89 19.00
C MET A 256 26.77 10.05 18.12
N ALA A 257 26.55 11.30 18.54
CA ALA A 257 27.05 12.48 17.84
C ALA A 257 28.59 12.52 17.87
N GLN A 258 29.19 12.24 19.02
CA GLN A 258 30.64 12.13 19.18
C GLN A 258 31.24 11.08 18.23
N ARG A 259 30.66 9.86 18.19
CA ARG A 259 31.14 8.80 17.27
C ARG A 259 31.05 9.16 15.80
N ALA A 260 30.03 9.92 15.42
CA ALA A 260 29.89 10.36 14.03
C ALA A 260 30.97 11.37 13.65
N GLN A 261 31.28 12.31 14.54
CA GLN A 261 32.38 13.26 14.35
C GLN A 261 33.74 12.54 14.28
N GLU A 262 33.97 11.54 15.14
CA GLU A 262 35.18 10.71 15.12
C GLU A 262 35.32 9.92 13.80
N ALA A 263 34.20 9.41 13.25
CA ALA A 263 34.18 8.68 12.00
C ALA A 263 34.44 9.60 10.77
N GLU A 264 33.92 10.82 10.79
CA GLU A 264 34.15 11.83 9.73
C GLU A 264 35.60 12.36 9.75
N GLY A 265 36.19 12.55 10.94
CA GLY A 265 37.58 12.98 11.10
C GLY A 265 38.64 11.95 10.71
N TYR A 266 38.26 10.67 10.55
CA TYR A 266 39.16 9.57 10.18
C TYR A 266 39.10 9.19 8.69
N ALA A 267 38.34 9.91 7.84
CA ALA A 267 38.34 9.65 6.41
C ALA A 267 39.79 9.79 5.86
N PRO A 268 40.41 8.74 5.29
CA PRO A 268 41.79 8.79 4.84
C PRO A 268 41.87 9.63 3.56
N GLY A 269 42.12 10.93 3.75
CA GLY A 269 42.50 11.84 2.68
C GLY A 269 43.95 11.57 2.26
N ALA A 270 44.11 11.15 1.02
CA ALA A 270 45.36 11.26 0.29
C ALA A 270 45.85 12.72 0.33
N ALA A 271 46.88 12.99 1.14
CA ALA A 271 47.82 14.09 0.95
C ALA A 271 49.06 13.82 1.83
N GLY A 272 50.06 13.17 1.24
CA GLY A 272 51.42 13.31 1.71
C GLY A 272 51.94 14.69 1.29
N ASN A 273 52.36 15.51 2.26
CA ASN A 273 53.75 15.97 2.42
C ASN A 273 53.83 17.12 3.44
N GLY A 274 54.73 16.96 4.42
CA GLY A 274 55.71 17.99 4.78
C GLY A 274 55.37 19.09 5.80
N SER A 275 55.97 18.95 6.99
CA SER A 275 56.69 20.00 7.74
C SER A 275 55.96 20.89 8.78
N ALA A 276 56.10 20.50 10.06
CA ALA A 276 56.83 21.16 11.16
C ALA A 276 56.72 22.68 11.48
N TYR A 277 56.47 22.99 12.78
CA TYR A 277 56.68 24.24 13.58
C TYR A 277 55.87 25.50 13.14
N ALA A 278 55.28 26.39 13.97
CA ALA A 278 55.44 26.87 15.35
C ALA A 278 54.16 27.67 15.81
N PRO A 279 54.08 28.29 17.02
CA PRO A 279 52.82 28.67 17.68
C PRO A 279 52.44 30.18 17.69
N SER A 280 51.14 30.42 17.95
CA SER A 280 50.46 31.58 18.59
C SER A 280 50.68 33.03 18.11
N SER A 281 49.61 33.74 17.70
CA SER A 281 49.03 34.92 18.39
C SER A 281 48.24 35.90 17.48
N ALA A 282 47.12 36.38 18.04
CA ALA A 282 46.38 37.64 17.80
C ALA A 282 45.46 37.84 16.57
N PRO A 283 44.41 38.69 16.69
CA PRO A 283 43.25 38.73 15.79
C PRO A 283 43.14 40.03 14.98
N SER A 284 42.63 39.97 13.73
CA SER A 284 41.86 41.06 13.10
C SER A 284 41.44 40.80 11.65
N THR A 285 40.18 41.19 11.36
CA THR A 285 39.64 41.82 10.13
C THR A 285 39.52 41.04 8.81
N ALA A 286 38.27 40.70 8.51
CA ALA A 286 37.49 40.96 7.29
C ALA A 286 38.05 40.71 5.87
N SER A 287 37.16 40.07 5.09
CA SER A 287 36.95 40.11 3.62
C SER A 287 37.96 39.40 2.71
N SER A 288 37.57 38.20 2.24
CA SER A 288 37.48 37.85 0.80
C SER A 288 37.01 36.40 0.64
N LEU A 289 35.86 36.20 0.00
CA LEU A 289 35.38 34.91 -0.50
C LEU A 289 36.19 34.48 -1.74
N PRO A 290 36.42 33.18 -1.96
CA PRO A 290 36.43 32.62 -3.30
C PRO A 290 35.14 31.83 -3.54
N GLU A 291 34.43 32.23 -4.59
CA GLU A 291 33.42 31.42 -5.27
C GLU A 291 34.02 30.10 -5.78
N GLY A 292 33.23 29.03 -5.77
CA GLY A 292 33.53 27.81 -6.54
C GLY A 292 33.61 26.52 -5.73
N GLY A 293 32.54 26.18 -5.01
CA GLY A 293 32.36 24.84 -4.46
C GLY A 293 30.87 24.57 -4.25
N LEU A 294 30.27 23.74 -5.12
CA LEU A 294 28.92 23.23 -4.92
C LEU A 294 28.85 22.58 -3.52
N PRO A 295 27.89 22.91 -2.66
CA PRO A 295 27.74 22.22 -1.39
C PRO A 295 27.43 20.74 -1.70
N PRO A 296 28.00 19.77 -0.96
CA PRO A 296 27.63 18.37 -1.11
C PRO A 296 26.11 18.25 -0.97
N SER A 297 25.45 17.71 -2.00
CA SER A 297 24.00 17.66 -2.17
C SER A 297 23.27 16.70 -1.22
N HIS A 298 23.95 16.18 -0.20
CA HIS A 298 23.34 15.39 0.85
C HIS A 298 23.86 15.84 2.22
N PRO A 299 22.98 16.23 3.18
CA PRO A 299 23.41 16.40 4.55
C PRO A 299 24.01 15.09 5.06
N PRO A 300 25.04 15.11 5.92
CA PRO A 300 25.60 13.90 6.52
C PRO A 300 24.46 13.11 7.15
N ALA A 301 24.43 11.79 6.88
CA ALA A 301 23.35 10.94 7.32
C ALA A 301 23.30 10.93 8.85
N ASP A 302 22.26 11.55 9.44
CA ASP A 302 22.07 11.61 10.89
C ASP A 302 22.24 10.19 11.49
N PRO A 303 23.30 9.95 12.29
CA PRO A 303 23.59 8.65 12.89
C PRO A 303 22.42 8.12 13.72
N MET A 304 21.68 9.04 14.36
CA MET A 304 20.50 8.76 15.17
C MET A 304 19.29 8.32 14.33
N ARG A 305 19.32 8.50 13.01
CA ARG A 305 18.25 8.09 12.09
C ARG A 305 18.13 6.57 11.97
N SER A 306 19.16 5.82 12.34
CA SER A 306 19.14 4.35 12.28
C SER A 306 18.81 3.69 13.64
N CYS A 307 18.88 4.46 14.73
CA CYS A 307 18.60 4.03 16.10
C CYS A 307 17.17 4.39 16.55
N ILE A 308 16.58 3.52 17.36
CA ILE A 308 15.31 3.75 18.05
C ILE A 308 15.51 3.46 19.53
N LEU A 309 15.01 4.33 20.41
CA LEU A 309 15.10 4.13 21.86
C LEU A 309 13.72 4.29 22.48
N LEU A 310 13.36 3.40 23.41
CA LEU A 310 12.17 3.44 24.24
C LEU A 310 12.63 3.37 25.70
N CYS A 311 12.35 4.41 26.47
CA CYS A 311 12.80 4.54 27.87
C CYS A 311 11.59 4.69 28.77
N ALA A 312 11.58 3.98 29.89
CA ALA A 312 10.42 3.87 30.77
C ALA A 312 9.99 5.20 31.41
N CYS A 313 10.91 6.12 31.64
CA CYS A 313 10.66 7.33 32.43
C CYS A 313 11.55 8.51 31.99
N GLY A 314 11.26 9.72 32.45
CA GLY A 314 12.05 10.93 32.22
C GLY A 314 13.41 10.93 32.95
N GLU A 315 14.17 12.02 32.85
CA GLU A 315 15.50 12.14 33.47
C GLU A 315 15.45 12.14 35.01
N ALA A 316 14.38 12.69 35.60
CA ALA A 316 14.19 12.78 37.05
C ALA A 316 13.10 11.84 37.60
N ASP A 317 12.41 11.11 36.72
CA ASP A 317 11.27 10.29 37.09
C ASP A 317 11.72 8.94 37.69
N VAL A 318 10.94 8.42 38.63
CA VAL A 318 11.11 7.09 39.22
C VAL A 318 9.96 6.20 38.76
N LEU A 319 10.21 4.90 38.62
CA LEU A 319 9.18 3.95 38.23
C LEU A 319 8.03 3.90 39.25
N PRO A 320 6.77 3.71 38.81
CA PRO A 320 5.62 3.56 39.70
C PRO A 320 5.77 2.36 40.64
N GLN A 321 5.40 2.54 41.92
CA GLN A 321 5.45 1.48 42.94
C GLN A 321 4.06 0.97 43.37
N THR A 322 2.99 1.33 42.66
CA THR A 322 1.60 0.94 43.00
C THR A 322 1.42 -0.59 43.03
N ALA A 323 0.96 -1.15 44.15
CA ALA A 323 0.84 -2.59 44.36
C ALA A 323 -0.06 -3.35 43.37
N ASP A 324 -1.05 -2.68 42.77
CA ASP A 324 -2.01 -3.30 41.83
C ASP A 324 -1.40 -3.55 40.43
N LEU A 325 -0.22 -2.97 40.16
CA LEU A 325 0.46 -3.03 38.88
C LEU A 325 1.80 -3.78 39.00
N PRO A 326 2.31 -4.34 37.90
CA PRO A 326 3.62 -4.98 37.91
C PRO A 326 4.75 -3.97 38.12
N ALA A 327 5.88 -4.46 38.66
CA ALA A 327 7.09 -3.67 38.82
C ALA A 327 7.70 -3.31 37.45
N ASP A 328 7.63 -4.24 36.48
CA ASP A 328 7.95 -4.03 35.06
C ASP A 328 6.79 -3.43 34.27
N LEU A 329 6.15 -2.38 34.80
CA LEU A 329 5.00 -1.75 34.16
C LEU A 329 5.28 -1.30 32.72
N PHE A 330 6.47 -0.76 32.45
CA PHE A 330 6.83 -0.34 31.10
C PHE A 330 6.97 -1.52 30.16
N THR A 331 7.76 -2.53 30.53
CA THR A 331 7.90 -3.77 29.75
C THR A 331 6.54 -4.44 29.55
N ALA A 332 5.75 -4.59 30.60
CA ALA A 332 4.42 -5.19 30.57
C ALA A 332 3.48 -4.43 29.62
N CYS A 333 3.54 -3.09 29.57
CA CYS A 333 2.79 -2.30 28.59
C CYS A 333 3.24 -2.65 27.16
N LEU A 334 4.55 -2.71 26.92
CA LEU A 334 5.13 -2.96 25.60
C LEU A 334 4.90 -4.39 25.09
N THR A 335 4.89 -5.38 25.96
CA THR A 335 4.87 -6.80 25.57
C THR A 335 3.53 -7.48 25.82
N THR A 336 2.72 -6.98 26.76
CA THR A 336 1.42 -7.53 27.16
C THR A 336 0.34 -6.44 27.36
N PRO A 337 0.12 -5.57 26.35
CA PRO A 337 -0.66 -4.35 26.49
C PRO A 337 -2.10 -4.57 26.97
N ILE A 338 -2.80 -5.58 26.44
CA ILE A 338 -4.21 -5.84 26.80
C ILE A 338 -4.35 -6.20 28.27
N LYS A 339 -3.42 -6.98 28.82
CA LYS A 339 -3.45 -7.38 30.23
C LYS A 339 -3.23 -6.17 31.15
N VAL A 340 -2.26 -5.32 30.82
CA VAL A 340 -2.05 -4.07 31.57
C VAL A 340 -3.24 -3.13 31.45
N ALA A 341 -3.74 -2.92 30.23
CA ALA A 341 -4.85 -1.99 29.97
C ALA A 341 -6.11 -2.39 30.75
N LEU A 342 -6.46 -3.68 30.79
CA LEU A 342 -7.61 -4.18 31.54
C LEU A 342 -7.39 -4.10 33.06
N ARG A 343 -6.23 -4.50 33.57
CA ARG A 343 -5.93 -4.39 35.01
C ARG A 343 -5.92 -2.93 35.49
N TRP A 344 -5.29 -2.04 34.72
CA TRP A 344 -5.27 -0.61 35.03
C TRP A 344 -6.66 0.02 34.95
N PHE A 345 -7.44 -0.32 33.92
CA PHE A 345 -8.83 0.14 33.80
C PHE A 345 -9.69 -0.35 34.97
N TRP A 346 -9.53 -1.63 35.35
CA TRP A 346 -10.21 -2.21 36.50
C TRP A 346 -9.88 -1.48 37.80
N ALA A 347 -8.59 -1.29 38.09
CA ALA A 347 -8.12 -0.61 39.30
C ALA A 347 -8.59 0.86 39.37
N ARG A 348 -8.51 1.60 38.25
CA ARG A 348 -8.94 3.01 38.18
C ARG A 348 -10.46 3.17 38.36
N SER A 349 -11.24 2.23 37.85
CA SER A 349 -12.71 2.26 37.88
C SER A 349 -13.32 1.50 39.06
N ALA A 350 -12.50 1.11 40.07
CA ALA A 350 -12.91 0.31 41.23
C ALA A 350 -14.21 0.74 41.93
N PRO A 351 -14.49 2.04 42.15
CA PRO A 351 -15.76 2.47 42.75
C PRO A 351 -16.97 2.05 41.92
N ARG A 352 -16.89 2.18 40.59
CA ARG A 352 -17.99 1.87 39.67
C ARG A 352 -18.26 0.37 39.57
N TRP A 353 -17.22 -0.46 39.69
CA TRP A 353 -17.36 -1.92 39.73
C TRP A 353 -18.04 -2.42 41.01
N ARG A 354 -17.81 -1.75 42.15
CA ARG A 354 -18.47 -2.08 43.42
C ARG A 354 -19.99 -1.92 43.35
N ASP A 355 -20.47 -0.96 42.58
CA ASP A 355 -21.91 -0.73 42.41
C ASP A 355 -22.52 -1.69 41.37
N ALA A 356 -21.73 -2.16 40.41
CA ALA A 356 -22.19 -2.96 39.28
C ALA A 356 -22.07 -4.48 39.48
N LEU A 357 -21.18 -4.96 40.35
CA LEU A 357 -20.80 -6.38 40.45
C LEU A 357 -20.85 -6.92 41.89
N PRO A 358 -21.22 -8.20 42.11
CA PRO A 358 -21.12 -8.87 43.41
C PRO A 358 -19.68 -8.90 43.96
N GLU A 359 -19.56 -8.90 45.29
CA GLU A 359 -18.27 -8.82 46.00
C GLU A 359 -17.33 -10.01 45.71
N GLU A 360 -17.87 -11.19 45.36
CA GLU A 360 -17.07 -12.36 44.97
C GLU A 360 -16.37 -12.19 43.61
N GLU A 361 -17.03 -11.56 42.65
CA GLU A 361 -16.47 -11.30 41.32
C GLU A 361 -15.43 -10.18 41.37
N LEU A 362 -15.64 -9.21 42.26
CA LEU A 362 -14.68 -8.16 42.56
C LEU A 362 -13.35 -8.74 43.10
N ARG A 363 -13.42 -9.79 43.93
CA ARG A 363 -12.25 -10.49 44.49
C ARG A 363 -11.58 -11.44 43.49
N ALA A 364 -12.31 -12.00 42.53
CA ALA A 364 -11.81 -13.00 41.60
C ALA A 364 -10.96 -12.45 40.43
N GLY A 365 -10.87 -11.12 40.27
CA GLY A 365 -10.03 -10.49 39.25
C GLY A 365 -10.46 -10.80 37.82
N LEU A 366 -11.67 -10.33 37.41
CA LEU A 366 -12.24 -10.60 36.08
C LEU A 366 -11.33 -10.21 34.90
N ALA A 367 -10.50 -9.17 35.08
CA ALA A 367 -9.55 -8.71 34.06
C ALA A 367 -8.56 -9.78 33.60
N ASP A 368 -8.24 -10.78 34.43
CA ASP A 368 -7.32 -11.87 34.09
C ASP A 368 -8.03 -13.10 33.48
N ARG A 369 -9.37 -13.13 33.54
CA ARG A 369 -10.20 -14.29 33.16
C ARG A 369 -10.96 -14.10 31.85
N VAL A 370 -10.59 -13.09 31.05
CA VAL A 370 -11.23 -12.82 29.75
C VAL A 370 -11.08 -14.03 28.82
N PRO A 371 -12.20 -14.65 28.36
CA PRO A 371 -12.14 -15.83 27.53
C PRO A 371 -11.51 -15.59 26.15
N GLY A 372 -10.86 -16.63 25.63
CA GLY A 372 -10.43 -16.70 24.23
C GLY A 372 -8.94 -16.49 23.99
N LYS A 373 -8.60 -16.25 22.71
CA LYS A 373 -7.21 -16.07 22.26
C LYS A 373 -7.10 -14.73 21.55
N GLN A 374 -5.99 -14.02 21.77
CA GLN A 374 -5.73 -12.72 21.14
C GLN A 374 -5.71 -12.75 19.59
N THR A 375 -5.51 -13.92 19.00
CA THR A 375 -5.53 -14.15 17.55
C THR A 375 -6.94 -14.36 16.99
N ASP A 376 -7.90 -14.73 17.84
CA ASP A 376 -9.27 -15.05 17.43
C ASP A 376 -10.23 -13.91 17.76
N ARG A 377 -10.55 -13.13 16.74
CA ARG A 377 -11.40 -11.92 16.84
C ARG A 377 -12.85 -12.19 17.20
N LYS A 378 -13.32 -13.44 17.14
CA LYS A 378 -14.66 -13.79 17.59
C LYS A 378 -14.75 -13.95 19.10
N THR A 379 -13.59 -14.09 19.76
CA THR A 379 -13.53 -14.19 21.21
C THR A 379 -13.37 -12.81 21.85
N PRO A 380 -13.86 -12.59 23.09
CA PRO A 380 -13.76 -11.30 23.77
C PRO A 380 -12.31 -10.78 23.83
N LEU A 381 -11.36 -11.64 24.16
CA LEU A 381 -9.94 -11.26 24.25
C LEU A 381 -9.35 -10.87 22.88
N GLY A 382 -9.73 -11.57 21.81
CA GLY A 382 -9.25 -11.25 20.46
C GLY A 382 -9.93 -10.03 19.85
N GLU A 383 -11.19 -9.76 20.18
CA GLU A 383 -11.87 -8.53 19.80
C GLU A 383 -11.23 -7.32 20.50
N LEU A 384 -11.01 -7.37 21.82
CA LEU A 384 -10.33 -6.30 22.56
C LEU A 384 -8.93 -6.03 22.00
N ASN A 385 -8.15 -7.07 21.71
CA ASN A 385 -6.84 -6.90 21.08
C ASN A 385 -6.92 -6.19 19.72
N TRP A 386 -7.98 -6.48 18.95
CA TRP A 386 -8.21 -5.88 17.66
C TRP A 386 -8.65 -4.41 17.77
N VAL A 387 -9.59 -4.09 18.66
CA VAL A 387 -10.01 -2.72 18.98
C VAL A 387 -8.82 -1.89 19.47
N PHE A 388 -8.03 -2.43 20.42
CA PHE A 388 -6.81 -1.77 20.92
C PHE A 388 -5.84 -1.40 19.80
N THR A 389 -5.62 -2.32 18.86
CA THR A 389 -4.75 -2.07 17.71
C THR A 389 -5.34 -1.00 16.81
N ALA A 390 -6.65 -1.03 16.55
CA ALA A 390 -7.34 -0.02 15.74
C ALA A 390 -7.14 1.38 16.32
N ILE A 391 -7.36 1.51 17.62
CA ILE A 391 -7.27 2.77 18.36
C ILE A 391 -5.84 3.29 18.37
N THR A 392 -4.86 2.47 18.74
CA THR A 392 -3.46 2.90 18.81
C THR A 392 -2.87 3.28 17.45
N ASP A 393 -3.22 2.55 16.38
CA ASP A 393 -2.80 2.89 15.02
C ASP A 393 -3.47 4.20 14.53
N THR A 394 -4.71 4.43 14.94
CA THR A 394 -5.46 5.67 14.65
C THR A 394 -4.88 6.88 15.36
N ILE A 395 -4.59 6.76 16.67
CA ILE A 395 -3.93 7.82 17.43
C ILE A 395 -2.59 8.18 16.77
N ALA A 396 -1.79 7.18 16.43
CA ALA A 396 -0.50 7.40 15.78
C ALA A 396 -0.63 8.11 14.43
N TRP A 397 -1.61 7.73 13.62
CA TRP A 397 -1.81 8.35 12.30
C TRP A 397 -2.22 9.82 12.39
N ASN A 398 -3.10 10.16 13.34
CA ASN A 398 -3.63 11.51 13.48
C ASN A 398 -2.65 12.46 14.19
N VAL A 399 -1.75 11.94 15.01
CA VAL A 399 -0.79 12.73 15.78
C VAL A 399 0.57 12.86 15.10
N LEU A 400 1.04 11.83 14.37
CA LEU A 400 2.39 11.80 13.84
C LEU A 400 2.49 12.35 12.40
N PRO A 401 3.61 13.03 12.06
CA PRO A 401 3.91 13.32 10.67
C PRO A 401 3.99 12.05 9.83
N ARG A 402 3.47 12.08 8.58
CA ARG A 402 3.37 10.92 7.70
C ARG A 402 4.67 10.11 7.57
N ALA A 403 5.80 10.79 7.41
CA ALA A 403 7.11 10.13 7.29
C ALA A 403 7.52 9.38 8.56
N LEU A 404 7.22 9.94 9.74
CA LEU A 404 7.50 9.30 11.01
C LEU A 404 6.57 8.11 11.26
N PHE A 405 5.28 8.26 10.94
CA PHE A 405 4.32 7.16 10.98
C PHE A 405 4.76 5.98 10.10
N GLN A 406 5.16 6.24 8.84
CA GLN A 406 5.66 5.17 7.96
C GLN A 406 6.86 4.43 8.56
N ARG A 407 7.82 5.19 9.11
CA ARG A 407 9.03 4.63 9.71
C ARG A 407 8.72 3.76 10.93
N LEU A 408 7.85 4.21 11.83
CA LEU A 408 7.64 3.54 13.11
C LEU A 408 6.50 2.51 13.09
N PHE A 409 5.42 2.75 12.35
CA PHE A 409 4.20 1.93 12.38
C PHE A 409 4.01 1.04 11.16
N ARG A 410 4.88 1.16 10.14
CA ARG A 410 4.74 0.39 8.89
C ARG A 410 6.01 -0.31 8.41
N GLN A 411 7.21 0.15 8.76
CA GLN A 411 8.46 -0.38 8.21
C GLN A 411 8.84 -1.77 8.75
N ASP A 412 8.74 -1.96 10.07
CA ASP A 412 9.09 -3.20 10.80
C ASP A 412 7.94 -3.57 11.74
N LEU A 413 7.49 -4.84 11.68
CA LEU A 413 6.35 -5.34 12.44
C LEU A 413 6.57 -5.27 13.97
N LEU A 414 7.79 -5.56 14.43
CA LEU A 414 8.08 -5.54 15.86
C LEU A 414 8.12 -4.10 16.38
N VAL A 415 8.78 -3.21 15.63
CA VAL A 415 8.83 -1.78 15.96
C VAL A 415 7.41 -1.18 15.98
N ALA A 416 6.58 -1.50 14.99
CA ALA A 416 5.20 -1.03 14.94
C ALA A 416 4.37 -1.52 16.14
N SER A 417 4.57 -2.77 16.56
CA SER A 417 3.91 -3.32 17.75
C SER A 417 4.38 -2.61 19.02
N LEU A 418 5.69 -2.43 19.19
CA LEU A 418 6.26 -1.74 20.34
C LEU A 418 5.79 -0.28 20.42
N PHE A 419 5.71 0.45 19.31
CA PHE A 419 5.23 1.83 19.33
C PHE A 419 3.73 1.96 19.57
N ARG A 420 2.89 1.05 19.06
CA ARG A 420 1.47 1.00 19.46
C ARG A 420 1.32 0.80 20.96
N ASN A 421 2.10 -0.13 21.49
CA ASN A 421 2.07 -0.48 22.91
C ASN A 421 2.72 0.60 23.77
N PHE A 422 3.67 1.37 23.22
CA PHE A 422 4.25 2.55 23.85
C PHE A 422 3.23 3.66 24.05
N LEU A 423 2.21 3.81 23.18
CA LEU A 423 1.13 4.77 23.40
C LEU A 423 0.32 4.42 24.65
N LEU A 424 0.12 3.13 24.92
CA LEU A 424 -0.49 2.68 26.17
C LEU A 424 0.43 2.96 27.36
N ALA A 425 1.74 2.69 27.23
CA ALA A 425 2.71 3.02 28.28
C ALA A 425 2.68 4.53 28.62
N ASP A 426 2.69 5.41 27.60
CA ASP A 426 2.57 6.86 27.74
C ASP A 426 1.30 7.24 28.52
N ARG A 427 0.17 6.55 28.27
CA ARG A 427 -1.10 6.80 28.98
C ARG A 427 -1.08 6.31 30.42
N VAL A 428 -0.69 5.05 30.65
CA VAL A 428 -0.76 4.39 31.96
C VAL A 428 0.27 4.97 32.91
N MET A 429 1.52 5.11 32.46
CA MET A 429 2.61 5.55 33.34
C MET A 429 2.45 7.02 33.75
N ARG A 430 1.94 7.88 32.87
CA ARG A 430 1.65 9.29 33.20
C ARG A 430 0.57 9.43 34.29
N ALA A 431 -0.41 8.52 34.32
CA ALA A 431 -1.40 8.49 35.38
C ALA A 431 -0.78 8.17 36.76
N HIS A 432 0.43 7.60 36.77
CA HIS A 432 1.21 7.32 37.97
C HIS A 432 2.45 8.23 38.11
N GLY A 433 2.42 9.42 37.51
CA GLY A 433 3.48 10.43 37.66
C GLY A 433 4.80 10.11 36.96
N CYS A 434 4.80 9.19 35.99
CA CYS A 434 5.98 8.77 35.27
C CYS A 434 5.82 9.01 33.76
N THR A 435 6.80 9.65 33.11
CA THR A 435 6.71 10.00 31.69
C THR A 435 7.67 9.17 30.83
N PRO A 436 7.17 8.17 30.08
CA PRO A 436 8.00 7.45 29.11
C PRO A 436 8.53 8.39 28.02
N VAL A 437 9.77 8.15 27.59
CA VAL A 437 10.41 8.94 26.52
C VAL A 437 10.92 8.04 25.41
N SER A 438 10.92 8.56 24.19
CA SER A 438 11.33 7.80 23.00
C SER A 438 12.21 8.62 22.06
N HIS A 439 12.99 7.91 21.24
CA HIS A 439 13.65 8.46 20.06
C HIS A 439 13.29 7.62 18.83
N PRO A 440 12.76 8.23 17.77
CA PRO A 440 12.34 9.64 17.66
C PRO A 440 11.26 10.02 18.68
N ARG A 441 11.27 11.28 19.14
CA ARG A 441 10.31 11.76 20.14
C ARG A 441 8.91 11.81 19.54
N LEU A 442 7.94 11.23 20.24
CA LEU A 442 6.52 11.36 19.89
C LEU A 442 5.91 12.62 20.53
N PRO A 443 4.95 13.28 19.87
CA PRO A 443 4.05 14.23 20.51
C PRO A 443 3.19 13.53 21.59
N PRO A 444 2.62 14.27 22.56
CA PRO A 444 1.78 13.67 23.60
C PRO A 444 0.54 12.97 23.03
N THR A 445 0.32 11.71 23.41
CA THR A 445 -0.81 10.88 22.91
C THR A 445 -1.79 10.42 23.99
N HIS A 446 -1.41 10.50 25.26
CA HIS A 446 -2.16 9.98 26.40
C HIS A 446 -3.60 10.53 26.58
N GLN A 447 -3.89 11.75 26.11
CA GLN A 447 -5.21 12.42 26.24
C GLN A 447 -6.05 12.39 24.95
N HIS A 448 -5.61 11.67 23.91
CA HIS A 448 -6.33 11.61 22.64
C HIS A 448 -7.75 11.03 22.80
N ALA A 449 -8.75 11.61 22.11
CA ALA A 449 -10.16 11.25 22.27
C ALA A 449 -10.46 9.77 22.01
N MET A 450 -9.78 9.13 21.05
CA MET A 450 -9.89 7.69 20.78
C MET A 450 -9.62 6.77 22.00
N TRP A 451 -8.94 7.25 23.03
CA TRP A 451 -8.80 6.49 24.27
C TRP A 451 -10.12 6.33 25.04
N GLN A 452 -11.08 7.24 24.86
CA GLN A 452 -12.42 7.12 25.41
C GLN A 452 -13.17 5.96 24.74
N ALA A 453 -13.02 5.80 23.41
CA ALA A 453 -13.57 4.65 22.70
C ALA A 453 -12.97 3.32 23.19
N TRP A 454 -11.69 3.30 23.56
CA TRP A 454 -11.07 2.13 24.21
C TRP A 454 -11.71 1.84 25.56
N ASP A 455 -11.85 2.86 26.41
CA ASP A 455 -12.43 2.73 27.74
C ASP A 455 -13.87 2.18 27.66
N MET A 456 -14.68 2.67 26.69
CA MET A 456 -16.03 2.17 26.43
C MET A 456 -16.04 0.71 25.97
N ALA A 457 -15.17 0.33 25.04
CA ALA A 457 -15.09 -1.06 24.56
C ALA A 457 -14.63 -2.04 25.66
N ALA A 458 -13.65 -1.62 26.47
CA ALA A 458 -13.18 -2.40 27.62
C ALA A 458 -14.28 -2.55 28.68
N GLU A 459 -15.01 -1.48 29.00
CA GLU A 459 -16.15 -1.50 29.91
C GLU A 459 -17.25 -2.46 29.44
N ALA A 460 -17.69 -2.32 28.18
CA ALA A 460 -18.73 -3.16 27.59
C ALA A 460 -18.34 -4.64 27.57
N CYS A 461 -17.07 -4.97 27.37
CA CYS A 461 -16.59 -6.35 27.44
C CYS A 461 -16.60 -6.88 28.88
N LEU A 462 -16.09 -6.11 29.84
CA LEU A 462 -15.96 -6.56 31.23
C LEU A 462 -17.32 -6.78 31.90
N LEU A 463 -18.32 -5.95 31.59
CA LEU A 463 -19.69 -6.08 32.12
C LEU A 463 -20.40 -7.37 31.67
N GLN A 464 -19.98 -7.98 30.55
CA GLN A 464 -20.56 -9.24 30.07
C GLN A 464 -19.96 -10.48 30.76
N LEU A 465 -18.73 -10.39 31.28
CA LEU A 465 -17.99 -11.54 31.81
C LEU A 465 -18.66 -12.28 32.98
N PRO A 466 -19.27 -11.60 33.98
CA PRO A 466 -20.02 -12.25 35.06
C PRO A 466 -20.99 -13.32 34.58
N ALA A 467 -21.91 -12.92 33.70
CA ALA A 467 -22.95 -13.78 33.16
C ALA A 467 -22.37 -14.89 32.28
N MET A 468 -21.28 -14.64 31.56
CA MET A 468 -20.60 -15.63 30.71
C MET A 468 -19.82 -16.68 31.52
N LEU A 469 -19.21 -16.28 32.64
CA LEU A 469 -18.36 -17.14 33.46
C LEU A 469 -19.14 -17.91 34.54
N ALA A 470 -20.44 -17.61 34.71
CA ALA A 470 -21.30 -18.30 35.66
C ALA A 470 -21.37 -19.81 35.37
N PRO A 471 -21.35 -20.69 36.40
CA PRO A 471 -21.40 -22.14 36.22
C PRO A 471 -22.66 -22.57 35.43
N GLY A 472 -22.48 -23.30 34.33
CA GLY A 472 -23.59 -23.75 33.48
C GLY A 472 -24.17 -22.69 32.54
N SER A 473 -23.52 -21.52 32.42
CA SER A 473 -23.96 -20.46 31.51
C SER A 473 -23.90 -20.88 30.04
N THR A 474 -24.95 -20.53 29.30
CA THR A 474 -25.03 -20.62 27.83
C THR A 474 -25.00 -19.24 27.17
N VAL A 475 -24.69 -18.19 27.94
CA VAL A 475 -24.68 -16.80 27.44
C VAL A 475 -23.53 -16.62 26.46
N GLU A 476 -23.87 -16.32 25.20
CA GLU A 476 -22.90 -16.02 24.16
C GLU A 476 -22.39 -14.58 24.27
N TYR A 477 -21.14 -14.36 23.87
CA TYR A 477 -20.53 -13.04 23.83
C TYR A 477 -21.21 -12.16 22.78
N VAL A 478 -21.59 -10.94 23.17
CA VAL A 478 -22.10 -9.92 22.25
C VAL A 478 -20.93 -9.03 21.80
N PRO A 479 -20.57 -9.03 20.50
CA PRO A 479 -19.48 -8.20 19.98
C PRO A 479 -19.71 -6.70 20.17
N SER A 480 -18.62 -5.95 20.31
CA SER A 480 -18.66 -4.49 20.47
C SER A 480 -19.17 -3.79 19.20
N PRO A 481 -20.01 -2.73 19.32
CA PRO A 481 -20.42 -1.91 18.18
C PRO A 481 -19.31 -0.99 17.66
N PHE A 482 -18.11 -1.00 18.25
CA PHE A 482 -17.01 -0.09 17.90
C PHE A 482 -16.79 0.03 16.38
N PHE A 483 -16.64 -1.08 15.65
CA PHE A 483 -16.37 -1.00 14.21
C PHE A 483 -17.55 -0.49 13.38
N SER A 484 -18.79 -0.80 13.76
CA SER A 484 -19.96 -0.30 13.04
C SER A 484 -20.15 1.21 13.27
N GLU A 485 -19.90 1.69 14.49
CA GLU A 485 -19.92 3.11 14.84
C GLU A 485 -18.83 3.89 14.10
N GLN A 486 -17.60 3.38 14.05
CA GLN A 486 -16.51 4.03 13.30
C GLN A 486 -16.78 4.07 11.79
N LEU A 487 -17.43 3.05 11.22
CA LEU A 487 -17.84 3.07 9.81
C LEU A 487 -18.94 4.10 9.55
N THR A 488 -19.89 4.25 10.47
CA THR A 488 -20.93 5.28 10.38
C THR A 488 -20.34 6.69 10.50
N ALA A 489 -19.38 6.90 11.40
CA ALA A 489 -18.68 8.18 11.51
C ALA A 489 -17.90 8.51 10.22
N PHE A 490 -17.27 7.51 9.60
CA PHE A 490 -16.59 7.68 8.31
C PHE A 490 -17.57 8.01 7.18
N GLU A 491 -18.73 7.36 7.16
CA GLU A 491 -19.80 7.63 6.19
C GLU A 491 -20.35 9.06 6.32
N LEU A 492 -20.60 9.53 7.54
CA LEU A 492 -21.00 10.91 7.81
C LEU A 492 -19.93 11.92 7.38
N TRP A 493 -18.64 11.58 7.57
CA TRP A 493 -17.55 12.40 7.07
C TRP A 493 -17.56 12.47 5.53
N LEU A 494 -17.83 11.37 4.82
CA LEU A 494 -17.91 11.38 3.35
C LEU A 494 -19.05 12.24 2.80
N GLU A 495 -20.16 12.38 3.53
CA GLU A 495 -21.28 13.23 3.13
C GLU A 495 -20.98 14.72 3.20
N HIS A 496 -20.09 15.13 4.12
CA HIS A 496 -19.79 16.55 4.39
C HIS A 496 -18.32 16.92 4.19
N GLY A 497 -17.49 15.96 3.79
CA GLY A 497 -16.04 16.08 3.68
C GLY A 497 -15.64 16.84 2.41
N SER A 498 -14.50 17.52 2.47
CA SER A 498 -13.89 18.18 1.31
C SER A 498 -12.37 18.08 1.38
N PRO A 499 -11.64 18.31 0.28
CA PRO A 499 -10.17 18.31 0.28
C PRO A 499 -9.55 19.34 1.25
N ASP A 500 -10.29 20.40 1.57
CA ASP A 500 -9.84 21.48 2.47
C ASP A 500 -10.01 21.15 3.96
N ARG A 501 -10.71 20.06 4.28
CA ARG A 501 -10.93 19.61 5.65
C ARG A 501 -9.85 18.62 6.08
N PRO A 502 -9.57 18.52 7.40
CA PRO A 502 -8.70 17.47 7.88
C PRO A 502 -9.23 16.09 7.45
N PRO A 503 -8.33 15.16 7.11
CA PRO A 503 -8.73 13.83 6.68
C PRO A 503 -9.53 13.11 7.78
N PRO A 504 -10.36 12.14 7.39
CA PRO A 504 -11.19 11.41 8.35
C PRO A 504 -10.31 10.65 9.35
N GLU A 505 -10.55 10.90 10.63
CA GLU A 505 -9.84 10.26 11.74
C GLU A 505 -9.98 8.73 11.69
N GLN A 506 -11.12 8.24 11.19
CA GLN A 506 -11.48 6.83 11.10
C GLN A 506 -10.73 6.08 9.99
N LEU A 507 -10.01 6.78 9.11
CA LEU A 507 -9.38 6.17 7.94
C LEU A 507 -8.47 4.97 8.30
N PRO A 508 -7.57 5.03 9.31
CA PRO A 508 -6.77 3.88 9.71
C PRO A 508 -7.60 2.69 10.21
N ILE A 509 -8.75 2.93 10.84
CA ILE A 509 -9.67 1.90 11.35
C ILE A 509 -10.36 1.20 10.18
N VAL A 510 -10.90 1.97 9.25
CA VAL A 510 -11.56 1.45 8.04
C VAL A 510 -10.55 0.65 7.22
N LEU A 511 -9.33 1.18 7.05
CA LEU A 511 -8.26 0.57 6.28
C LEU A 511 -7.45 -0.47 7.03
N GLN A 512 -7.85 -0.85 8.26
CA GLN A 512 -7.05 -1.72 9.09
C GLN A 512 -7.00 -3.15 8.54
N ALA A 513 -6.05 -3.36 7.65
CA ALA A 513 -5.68 -4.66 7.15
C ALA A 513 -4.39 -5.09 7.85
N ARG A 514 -4.52 -5.88 8.93
CA ARG A 514 -3.32 -6.41 9.57
C ARG A 514 -2.65 -7.43 8.63
N SER A 515 -1.52 -7.02 8.07
CA SER A 515 -0.48 -7.86 7.45
C SER A 515 0.22 -8.77 8.48
N GLU A 516 0.04 -8.51 9.77
CA GLU A 516 0.85 -9.07 10.86
C GLU A 516 0.75 -10.61 11.04
N TYR A 517 -0.32 -11.27 10.59
CA TYR A 517 -0.43 -12.74 10.71
C TYR A 517 -0.47 -13.48 9.37
N CYS A 518 -0.70 -12.79 8.25
CA CYS A 518 -0.92 -13.45 6.97
C CYS A 518 0.38 -13.64 6.16
N PHE A 519 1.47 -12.96 6.54
CA PHE A 519 2.73 -13.02 5.78
C PHE A 519 3.64 -14.22 6.14
N CYS A 520 3.42 -14.89 7.28
CA CYS A 520 4.19 -16.08 7.63
C CYS A 520 3.93 -17.27 6.69
N PHE A 521 2.78 -17.31 6.00
CA PHE A 521 2.44 -18.44 5.12
C PHE A 521 2.96 -18.32 3.67
N CYS A 522 3.29 -17.12 3.18
CA CYS A 522 3.58 -16.93 1.75
C CYS A 522 5.08 -16.93 1.38
N GLN A 523 6.01 -17.11 2.33
CA GLN A 523 7.45 -17.20 2.01
C GLN A 523 7.99 -18.64 1.84
N GLY A 524 7.15 -19.66 1.95
CA GLY A 524 7.53 -21.08 1.80
C GLY A 524 7.62 -21.58 0.35
N GLY A 525 8.15 -20.77 -0.57
CA GLY A 525 8.19 -21.10 -2.00
C GLY A 525 9.46 -20.59 -2.69
N ARG A 526 10.63 -20.88 -2.12
CA ARG A 526 11.91 -20.82 -2.84
C ARG A 526 12.73 -22.04 -2.43
N GLY A 527 12.60 -23.10 -3.23
CA GLY A 527 13.47 -24.26 -3.22
C GLY A 527 13.78 -24.59 -4.67
N GLU A 528 15.05 -24.61 -5.00
CA GLU A 528 15.64 -24.76 -6.33
C GLU A 528 15.13 -26.03 -7.05
N TRP A 529 14.62 -25.86 -8.27
CA TRP A 529 14.52 -26.98 -9.21
C TRP A 529 15.82 -27.04 -10.01
N GLY A 530 16.76 -27.84 -9.50
CA GLY A 530 18.03 -28.14 -10.16
C GLY A 530 18.27 -29.65 -10.18
N ARG A 531 18.10 -30.25 -11.37
CA ARG A 531 18.73 -31.46 -11.92
C ARG A 531 18.87 -32.72 -11.04
N GLY A 532 18.14 -33.76 -11.45
CA GLY A 532 18.71 -35.04 -11.91
C GLY A 532 19.32 -35.99 -10.88
N GLY A 533 18.72 -37.18 -10.73
CA GLY A 533 19.38 -38.36 -10.16
C GLY A 533 18.45 -39.30 -9.43
N SER A 534 18.01 -40.37 -10.10
CA SER A 534 17.43 -41.56 -9.48
C SER A 534 18.46 -42.19 -8.51
N PRO A 535 18.03 -42.77 -7.38
CA PRO A 535 18.06 -44.23 -7.37
C PRO A 535 16.88 -44.91 -6.66
N THR A 536 16.54 -46.06 -7.21
CA THR A 536 15.83 -47.22 -6.64
C THR A 536 16.35 -47.62 -5.25
N VAL A 537 15.48 -48.23 -4.40
CA VAL A 537 15.69 -49.56 -3.77
C VAL A 537 14.54 -49.94 -2.80
N SER A 538 13.94 -51.09 -3.14
CA SER A 538 13.28 -52.19 -2.41
C SER A 538 12.48 -52.01 -1.11
N ALA A 539 11.32 -52.67 -1.16
CA ALA A 539 10.44 -53.11 -0.08
C ALA A 539 11.08 -54.09 0.92
N GLY A 540 10.57 -54.10 2.16
CA GLY A 540 10.87 -55.13 3.16
C GLY A 540 10.17 -54.94 4.51
N ALA A 541 9.03 -55.64 4.68
CA ALA A 541 8.47 -56.26 5.90
C ALA A 541 8.24 -55.45 7.21
N VAL A 542 6.97 -55.43 7.63
CA VAL A 542 6.43 -55.22 8.99
C VAL A 542 6.20 -56.60 9.65
N PRO A 543 6.46 -56.79 10.96
CA PRO A 543 5.39 -56.99 11.97
C PRO A 543 5.76 -56.43 13.36
N ASP A 544 4.91 -56.29 14.37
CA ASP A 544 3.47 -56.00 14.51
C ASP A 544 3.26 -55.68 16.01
N GLY A 545 2.26 -54.86 16.34
CA GLY A 545 1.65 -54.82 17.68
C GLY A 545 1.95 -53.62 18.61
N ALA A 546 1.10 -52.58 18.55
CA ALA A 546 0.28 -52.12 19.71
C ALA A 546 -0.46 -50.79 19.43
N HIS A 547 -1.80 -50.89 19.44
CA HIS A 547 -2.82 -49.88 19.77
C HIS A 547 -2.92 -48.56 18.96
N ARG A 548 -3.87 -48.65 18.01
CA ARG A 548 -4.64 -47.58 17.35
C ARG A 548 -4.92 -46.34 18.24
N ALA A 549 -4.38 -45.20 17.84
CA ALA A 549 -5.04 -43.90 17.96
C ALA A 549 -5.32 -43.40 16.53
N GLN A 550 -6.59 -43.20 16.20
CA GLN A 550 -7.04 -42.70 14.91
C GLN A 550 -6.53 -41.27 14.71
N GLY A 551 -5.53 -41.09 13.85
CA GLY A 551 -5.17 -39.79 13.29
C GLY A 551 -6.19 -39.37 12.22
N PRO A 552 -6.62 -38.11 12.16
CA PRO A 552 -7.48 -37.66 11.08
C PRO A 552 -6.69 -37.64 9.77
N SER A 553 -7.30 -38.25 8.76
CA SER A 553 -6.89 -38.30 7.36
C SER A 553 -6.58 -36.92 6.80
N ALA A 554 -5.38 -36.79 6.22
CA ALA A 554 -4.98 -35.67 5.40
C ALA A 554 -5.73 -35.72 4.05
N SER A 555 -6.83 -34.96 3.94
CA SER A 555 -7.48 -34.65 2.66
C SER A 555 -8.36 -33.40 2.81
N ALA A 556 -7.77 -32.23 2.53
CA ALA A 556 -8.38 -30.98 2.03
C ALA A 556 -7.58 -29.77 2.56
N PRO A 557 -7.10 -28.85 1.71
CA PRO A 557 -6.51 -27.60 2.18
C PRO A 557 -7.64 -26.70 2.67
N LEU A 558 -7.86 -26.67 3.99
CA LEU A 558 -8.79 -25.75 4.64
C LEU A 558 -8.28 -24.32 4.51
N THR A 559 -8.93 -23.62 3.59
CA THR A 559 -9.11 -22.18 3.50
C THR A 559 -9.61 -21.60 4.83
N LEU A 560 -8.72 -21.07 5.67
CA LEU A 560 -9.10 -20.30 6.86
C LEU A 560 -8.39 -18.93 6.86
N LEU A 561 -9.03 -17.98 6.16
CA LEU A 561 -8.63 -16.57 6.10
C LEU A 561 -9.24 -15.81 7.30
N ASN A 562 -8.49 -15.75 8.41
CA ASN A 562 -8.72 -14.82 9.52
C ASN A 562 -8.07 -13.47 9.22
N LEU A 563 -8.85 -12.43 8.96
CA LEU A 563 -8.34 -11.18 8.44
C LEU A 563 -9.32 -10.05 8.94
N SER A 564 -8.90 -8.78 9.19
CA SER A 564 -9.59 -7.68 9.95
C SER A 564 -10.53 -6.69 9.20
N VAL A 565 -11.51 -6.09 9.90
CA VAL A 565 -12.60 -5.09 9.56
C VAL A 565 -13.15 -5.24 8.16
N LEU A 566 -12.35 -4.90 7.16
CA LEU A 566 -12.55 -5.28 5.77
C LEU A 566 -12.54 -6.82 5.57
N LEU A 567 -12.34 -7.62 6.61
CA LEU A 567 -12.16 -9.07 6.51
C LEU A 567 -12.90 -9.86 7.60
N SER A 568 -13.46 -9.21 8.62
CA SER A 568 -14.68 -9.80 9.19
C SER A 568 -15.70 -9.78 8.06
N GLN A 569 -16.25 -10.94 7.68
CA GLN A 569 -17.24 -11.02 6.59
C GLN A 569 -18.40 -10.03 6.81
N VAL A 570 -18.71 -9.71 8.08
CA VAL A 570 -19.84 -8.88 8.50
C VAL A 570 -19.74 -7.42 8.03
N HIS A 571 -18.55 -6.83 7.97
CA HIS A 571 -18.37 -5.40 7.64
C HIS A 571 -17.54 -5.15 6.37
N ARG A 572 -17.03 -6.21 5.75
CA ARG A 572 -16.15 -6.15 4.57
C ARG A 572 -16.74 -5.33 3.44
N LEU A 573 -17.95 -5.68 3.01
CA LEU A 573 -18.60 -5.03 1.87
C LEU A 573 -18.81 -3.54 2.15
N ARG A 574 -19.41 -3.19 3.30
CA ARG A 574 -19.65 -1.79 3.69
C ARG A 574 -18.36 -0.98 3.72
N ALA A 575 -17.31 -1.50 4.34
CA ALA A 575 -16.03 -0.80 4.43
C ALA A 575 -15.36 -0.61 3.05
N LEU A 576 -15.44 -1.60 2.14
CA LEU A 576 -14.93 -1.47 0.77
C LEU A 576 -15.74 -0.46 -0.06
N VAL A 577 -17.06 -0.41 0.12
CA VAL A 577 -17.93 0.57 -0.57
C VAL A 577 -17.59 1.98 -0.11
N LEU A 578 -17.46 2.20 1.21
CA LEU A 578 -17.07 3.50 1.75
C LEU A 578 -15.64 3.88 1.32
N LEU A 579 -14.71 2.92 1.25
CA LEU A 579 -13.38 3.15 0.68
C LEU A 579 -13.47 3.57 -0.79
N GLY A 580 -14.29 2.91 -1.60
CA GLY A 580 -14.54 3.32 -2.99
C GLY A 580 -15.00 4.77 -3.06
N ARG A 581 -16.04 5.14 -2.30
CA ARG A 581 -16.55 6.53 -2.20
C ARG A 581 -15.45 7.52 -1.79
N PHE A 582 -14.59 7.15 -0.85
CA PHE A 582 -13.46 7.98 -0.42
C PHE A 582 -12.44 8.20 -1.55
N LEU A 583 -12.02 7.13 -2.24
CA LEU A 583 -11.06 7.22 -3.36
C LEU A 583 -11.64 8.02 -4.54
N ASP A 584 -12.96 8.07 -4.67
CA ASP A 584 -13.64 8.84 -5.71
C ASP A 584 -13.54 10.35 -5.51
N MET A 585 -13.22 10.82 -4.29
CA MET A 585 -13.01 12.25 -4.00
C MET A 585 -11.75 12.84 -4.65
N GLY A 586 -10.89 12.01 -5.25
CA GLY A 586 -9.76 12.46 -6.08
C GLY A 586 -8.41 11.87 -5.67
N SER A 587 -7.37 12.31 -6.37
CA SER A 587 -5.99 11.81 -6.21
C SER A 587 -5.44 11.93 -4.79
N TRP A 588 -5.75 13.01 -4.07
CA TRP A 588 -5.32 13.22 -2.68
C TRP A 588 -5.83 12.12 -1.74
N ALA A 589 -7.05 11.61 -1.97
CA ALA A 589 -7.65 10.55 -1.18
C ALA A 589 -6.97 9.20 -1.49
N VAL A 590 -6.62 8.96 -2.76
CA VAL A 590 -5.84 7.78 -3.17
C VAL A 590 -4.45 7.80 -2.53
N ASP A 591 -3.72 8.92 -2.58
CA ASP A 591 -2.43 9.09 -1.92
C ASP A 591 -2.52 8.83 -0.41
N LEU A 592 -3.57 9.34 0.23
CA LEU A 592 -3.78 9.16 1.66
C LEU A 592 -4.06 7.70 2.02
N ALA A 593 -4.94 7.01 1.27
CA ALA A 593 -5.26 5.61 1.52
C ALA A 593 -4.05 4.69 1.30
N LEU A 594 -3.26 4.95 0.25
CA LEU A 594 -2.01 4.23 -0.02
C LEU A 594 -0.97 4.49 1.07
N SER A 595 -0.88 5.74 1.55
CA SER A 595 -0.03 6.10 2.69
C SER A 595 -0.45 5.37 3.97
N VAL A 596 -1.74 5.21 4.27
CA VAL A 596 -2.16 4.40 5.44
C VAL A 596 -1.73 2.93 5.31
N GLY A 597 -1.56 2.44 4.08
CA GLY A 597 -1.06 1.09 3.79
C GLY A 597 -2.12 0.12 3.27
N ILE A 598 -3.12 0.62 2.53
CA ILE A 598 -4.21 -0.22 1.98
C ILE A 598 -3.76 -1.17 0.86
N PHE A 599 -2.68 -0.83 0.14
CA PHE A 599 -2.24 -1.54 -1.07
C PHE A 599 -2.10 -3.07 -0.94
N PRO A 600 -1.27 -3.62 -0.01
CA PRO A 600 -1.09 -5.07 0.10
C PRO A 600 -2.40 -5.81 0.42
N TYR A 601 -3.38 -5.11 0.99
CA TYR A 601 -4.65 -5.67 1.35
C TYR A 601 -5.60 -5.81 0.16
N VAL A 602 -5.80 -4.72 -0.60
CA VAL A 602 -6.64 -4.75 -1.80
C VAL A 602 -6.04 -5.65 -2.88
N LEU A 603 -4.71 -5.83 -2.89
CA LEU A 603 -4.03 -6.82 -3.73
C LEU A 603 -4.39 -8.25 -3.34
N LYS A 604 -4.33 -8.57 -2.05
CA LYS A 604 -4.69 -9.90 -1.55
C LYS A 604 -6.18 -10.21 -1.75
N LEU A 605 -7.04 -9.20 -1.69
CA LEU A 605 -8.47 -9.38 -1.94
C LEU A 605 -8.79 -9.84 -3.37
N LEU A 606 -7.91 -9.62 -4.35
CA LEU A 606 -8.11 -10.14 -5.71
C LEU A 606 -8.10 -11.67 -5.77
N GLN A 607 -7.64 -12.35 -4.72
CA GLN A 607 -7.71 -13.80 -4.60
C GLN A 607 -9.09 -14.29 -4.12
N THR A 608 -10.02 -13.39 -3.78
CA THR A 608 -11.36 -13.76 -3.33
C THR A 608 -12.24 -14.21 -4.49
N THR A 609 -13.08 -15.22 -4.24
CA THR A 609 -14.12 -15.69 -5.17
C THR A 609 -15.49 -15.06 -4.90
N ALA A 610 -15.58 -14.18 -3.89
CA ALA A 610 -16.82 -13.55 -3.46
C ALA A 610 -17.35 -12.59 -4.55
N ALA A 611 -18.51 -12.91 -5.12
CA ALA A 611 -19.05 -12.23 -6.29
C ALA A 611 -19.51 -10.79 -5.99
N ASP A 612 -20.00 -10.56 -4.78
CA ASP A 612 -20.48 -9.29 -4.22
C ASP A 612 -19.38 -8.22 -4.10
N LEU A 613 -18.12 -8.63 -3.98
CA LEU A 613 -16.99 -7.69 -3.86
C LEU A 613 -16.42 -7.23 -5.20
N ARG A 614 -16.76 -7.91 -6.31
CA ARG A 614 -16.06 -7.75 -7.59
C ARG A 614 -16.14 -6.34 -8.15
N ALA A 615 -17.34 -5.77 -8.22
CA ALA A 615 -17.54 -4.42 -8.76
C ALA A 615 -16.75 -3.38 -7.94
N THR A 616 -16.83 -3.46 -6.61
CA THR A 616 -16.13 -2.55 -5.69
C THR A 616 -14.61 -2.69 -5.80
N LEU A 617 -14.09 -3.90 -5.91
CA LEU A 617 -12.65 -4.14 -6.08
C LEU A 617 -12.12 -3.62 -7.40
N VAL A 618 -12.87 -3.81 -8.49
CA VAL A 618 -12.52 -3.25 -9.80
C VAL A 618 -12.51 -1.72 -9.75
N PHE A 619 -13.50 -1.11 -9.09
CA PHE A 619 -13.55 0.33 -8.89
C PHE A 619 -12.33 0.86 -8.11
N ILE A 620 -12.00 0.23 -6.97
CA ILE A 620 -10.85 0.60 -6.14
C ILE A 620 -9.54 0.51 -6.96
N TRP A 621 -9.34 -0.59 -7.69
CA TRP A 621 -8.15 -0.77 -8.51
C TRP A 621 -8.08 0.19 -9.69
N ALA A 622 -9.20 0.55 -10.29
CA ALA A 622 -9.24 1.60 -11.30
C ALA A 622 -8.77 2.94 -10.72
N LYS A 623 -9.20 3.32 -9.52
CA LYS A 623 -8.71 4.54 -8.86
C LYS A 623 -7.22 4.49 -8.51
N ILE A 624 -6.72 3.34 -8.03
CA ILE A 624 -5.29 3.16 -7.72
C ILE A 624 -4.44 3.26 -9.00
N MET A 625 -4.82 2.55 -10.07
CA MET A 625 -4.06 2.55 -11.33
C MET A 625 -4.15 3.90 -12.05
N ALA A 626 -5.25 4.65 -11.91
CA ALA A 626 -5.34 6.01 -12.43
C ALA A 626 -4.38 6.99 -11.74
N TRP A 627 -4.05 6.74 -10.47
CA TRP A 627 -3.10 7.55 -9.70
C TRP A 627 -1.65 7.10 -9.86
N ASP A 628 -1.38 5.79 -9.74
CA ASP A 628 -0.02 5.22 -9.68
C ASP A 628 0.08 3.93 -10.50
N ALA A 629 0.23 4.06 -11.82
CA ALA A 629 0.47 2.95 -12.76
C ALA A 629 1.96 2.65 -12.97
N ASN A 630 2.82 2.92 -11.99
CA ASN A 630 4.26 2.70 -12.16
C ASN A 630 4.62 1.20 -12.36
N PRO A 631 5.82 0.89 -12.92
CA PRO A 631 6.25 -0.48 -13.16
C PRO A 631 6.27 -1.39 -11.92
N GLN A 632 6.39 -0.80 -10.72
CA GLN A 632 6.38 -1.56 -9.47
C GLN A 632 4.95 -1.99 -9.08
N VAL A 633 3.96 -1.11 -9.19
CA VAL A 633 2.53 -1.43 -8.98
C VAL A 633 2.08 -2.48 -9.99
N GLN A 634 2.41 -2.28 -11.27
CA GLN A 634 2.15 -3.25 -12.34
C GLN A 634 2.79 -4.61 -12.00
N GLY A 635 4.06 -4.61 -11.59
CA GLY A 635 4.79 -5.81 -11.20
C GLY A 635 4.17 -6.56 -10.01
N ASP A 636 3.73 -5.84 -8.97
CA ASP A 636 3.04 -6.43 -7.81
C ASP A 636 1.72 -7.10 -8.22
N LEU A 637 0.93 -6.44 -9.10
CA LEU A 637 -0.35 -6.96 -9.59
C LEU A 637 -0.19 -8.23 -10.42
N VAL A 638 0.84 -8.28 -11.27
CA VAL A 638 1.14 -9.43 -12.13
C VAL A 638 1.70 -10.59 -11.31
N LYS A 639 2.62 -10.31 -10.39
CA LYS A 639 3.31 -11.32 -9.56
C LYS A 639 2.35 -12.14 -8.71
N ASP A 640 1.33 -11.52 -8.15
CA ASP A 640 0.33 -12.18 -7.31
C ASP A 640 -0.89 -12.70 -8.10
N GLY A 641 -0.82 -12.69 -9.44
CA GLY A 641 -1.88 -13.21 -10.32
C GLY A 641 -3.13 -12.33 -10.43
N GLY A 642 -3.06 -11.07 -9.98
CA GLY A 642 -4.19 -10.14 -9.99
C GLY A 642 -4.73 -9.82 -11.39
N HIS A 643 -3.88 -9.86 -12.43
CA HIS A 643 -4.30 -9.69 -13.82
C HIS A 643 -5.41 -10.67 -14.25
N VAL A 644 -5.37 -11.92 -13.77
CA VAL A 644 -6.38 -12.94 -14.07
C VAL A 644 -7.76 -12.53 -13.57
N TYR A 645 -7.82 -11.82 -12.43
CA TYR A 645 -9.07 -11.33 -11.85
C TYR A 645 -9.79 -10.36 -12.80
N PHE A 646 -9.07 -9.40 -13.35
CA PHE A 646 -9.64 -8.39 -14.26
C PHE A 646 -9.98 -8.96 -15.63
N VAL A 647 -9.18 -9.91 -16.15
CA VAL A 647 -9.53 -10.61 -17.40
C VAL A 647 -10.84 -11.39 -17.23
N LYS A 648 -11.03 -12.09 -16.11
CA LYS A 648 -12.30 -12.78 -15.80
C LYS A 648 -13.48 -11.82 -15.62
N GLN A 649 -13.26 -10.66 -15.02
CA GLN A 649 -14.31 -9.64 -14.90
C GLN A 649 -14.70 -9.07 -16.27
N LEU A 650 -13.73 -8.88 -17.17
CA LEU A 650 -13.96 -8.43 -18.54
C LEU A 650 -14.69 -9.49 -19.37
N ASP A 651 -14.28 -10.75 -19.26
CA ASP A 651 -14.87 -11.88 -19.98
C ASP A 651 -16.14 -12.44 -19.33
N ALA A 652 -16.67 -11.79 -18.29
CA ALA A 652 -17.98 -12.12 -17.73
C ALA A 652 -19.10 -11.76 -18.72
N ARG A 653 -19.13 -12.45 -19.87
CA ARG A 653 -20.28 -12.63 -20.74
C ARG A 653 -21.40 -13.05 -19.82
N GLY A 654 -22.55 -12.37 -19.87
CA GLY A 654 -23.72 -12.81 -19.11
C GLY A 654 -23.84 -14.32 -19.29
N SER A 655 -23.63 -15.06 -18.20
CA SER A 655 -23.83 -16.49 -18.19
C SER A 655 -25.19 -16.73 -18.83
N GLY A 656 -25.28 -17.70 -19.73
CA GLY A 656 -26.47 -18.00 -20.54
C GLY A 656 -27.78 -18.08 -19.74
N PRO A 657 -28.92 -18.22 -20.43
CA PRO A 657 -30.24 -17.95 -19.88
C PRO A 657 -30.49 -18.64 -18.53
N GLY A 658 -30.70 -17.83 -17.49
CA GLY A 658 -31.68 -18.06 -16.43
C GLY A 658 -31.63 -19.37 -15.65
N GLY A 659 -30.45 -19.87 -15.27
CA GLY A 659 -30.37 -20.81 -14.14
C GLY A 659 -30.68 -20.09 -12.82
N PRO A 660 -31.54 -20.61 -11.93
CA PRO A 660 -31.81 -20.00 -10.63
C PRO A 660 -30.54 -20.07 -9.76
N GLY A 661 -29.70 -19.04 -9.84
CA GLY A 661 -28.40 -18.97 -9.18
C GLY A 661 -27.27 -18.33 -9.99
N ALA A 662 -27.48 -18.01 -11.28
CA ALA A 662 -26.49 -17.31 -12.10
C ALA A 662 -26.40 -15.82 -11.70
N ALA A 663 -25.18 -15.35 -11.39
CA ALA A 663 -24.96 -13.94 -11.05
C ALA A 663 -25.31 -13.03 -12.24
N PRO A 664 -25.93 -11.86 -12.02
CA PRO A 664 -26.24 -10.93 -13.09
C PRO A 664 -24.97 -10.54 -13.87
N PRO A 665 -25.06 -10.34 -15.20
CA PRO A 665 -23.93 -9.88 -16.01
C PRO A 665 -23.30 -8.62 -15.41
N ALA A 666 -21.98 -8.53 -15.45
CA ALA A 666 -21.27 -7.35 -14.95
C ALA A 666 -21.71 -6.10 -15.72
N ALA A 667 -22.07 -5.04 -14.99
CA ALA A 667 -22.44 -3.75 -15.56
C ALA A 667 -21.35 -3.26 -16.53
N ALA A 668 -21.76 -2.67 -17.66
CA ALA A 668 -20.84 -2.22 -18.71
C ALA A 668 -19.74 -1.28 -18.17
N GLU A 669 -20.09 -0.43 -17.21
CA GLU A 669 -19.15 0.47 -16.52
C GLU A 669 -18.06 -0.28 -15.74
N SER A 670 -18.43 -1.32 -14.98
CA SER A 670 -17.45 -2.15 -14.25
C SER A 670 -16.53 -2.90 -15.21
N ARG A 671 -17.05 -3.37 -16.35
CA ARG A 671 -16.22 -3.98 -17.41
C ARG A 671 -15.27 -2.95 -18.04
N ALA A 672 -15.73 -1.72 -18.25
CA ALA A 672 -14.89 -0.64 -18.77
C ALA A 672 -13.74 -0.31 -17.80
N GLN A 673 -14.02 -0.28 -16.49
CA GLN A 673 -13.00 -0.12 -15.44
C GLN A 673 -12.00 -1.29 -15.42
N ALA A 674 -12.46 -2.52 -15.63
CA ALA A 674 -11.56 -3.68 -15.74
C ALA A 674 -10.66 -3.57 -16.97
N ALA A 675 -11.20 -3.17 -18.12
CA ALA A 675 -10.44 -2.90 -19.33
C ALA A 675 -9.42 -1.75 -19.13
N PHE A 676 -9.80 -0.68 -18.42
CA PHE A 676 -8.89 0.38 -18.00
C PHE A 676 -7.71 -0.16 -17.17
N VAL A 677 -7.97 -0.93 -16.12
CA VAL A 677 -6.92 -1.51 -15.26
C VAL A 677 -5.97 -2.37 -16.09
N LEU A 678 -6.50 -3.19 -17.00
CA LEU A 678 -5.70 -4.04 -17.90
C LEU A 678 -4.89 -3.23 -18.91
N ALA A 679 -5.44 -2.13 -19.45
CA ALA A 679 -4.71 -1.22 -20.35
C ALA A 679 -3.55 -0.55 -19.60
N ALA A 680 -3.81 -0.02 -18.40
CA ALA A 680 -2.79 0.56 -17.54
C ALA A 680 -1.75 -0.48 -17.07
N LEU A 681 -2.12 -1.76 -16.98
CA LEU A 681 -1.20 -2.85 -16.67
C LEU A 681 -0.29 -3.22 -17.85
N CYS A 682 -0.77 -3.08 -19.08
CA CYS A 682 -0.02 -3.38 -20.30
C CYS A 682 0.85 -2.19 -20.77
N ASP A 683 0.52 -0.96 -20.37
CA ASP A 683 1.22 0.26 -20.78
C ASP A 683 2.71 0.23 -20.39
N GLY A 684 3.58 0.11 -21.39
CA GLY A 684 5.04 0.04 -21.21
C GLY A 684 5.53 -1.17 -20.39
N HIS A 685 4.74 -2.23 -20.26
CA HIS A 685 5.06 -3.37 -19.39
C HIS A 685 5.00 -4.73 -20.10
N PRO A 686 6.11 -5.17 -20.75
CA PRO A 686 6.16 -6.40 -21.55
C PRO A 686 5.73 -7.68 -20.81
N ARG A 687 6.15 -7.81 -19.54
CA ARG A 687 5.77 -8.95 -18.71
C ARG A 687 4.26 -8.98 -18.43
N GLY A 688 3.64 -7.82 -18.24
CA GLY A 688 2.19 -7.68 -18.06
C GLY A 688 1.43 -8.07 -19.32
N GLN A 689 1.85 -7.55 -20.48
CA GLN A 689 1.25 -7.87 -21.79
C GLN A 689 1.21 -9.39 -22.02
N LEU A 690 2.34 -10.08 -21.84
CA LEU A 690 2.43 -11.53 -22.04
C LEU A 690 1.58 -12.33 -21.05
N LEU A 691 1.52 -11.93 -19.78
CA LEU A 691 0.74 -12.66 -18.77
C LEU A 691 -0.76 -12.40 -18.89
N CYS A 692 -1.16 -11.18 -19.27
CA CYS A 692 -2.54 -10.89 -19.65
C CYS A 692 -2.97 -11.70 -20.89
N ALA A 693 -2.13 -11.79 -21.92
CA ALA A 693 -2.41 -12.61 -23.09
C ALA A 693 -2.58 -14.09 -22.72
N LYS A 694 -1.67 -14.64 -21.89
CA LYS A 694 -1.80 -16.03 -21.36
C LYS A 694 -3.08 -16.24 -20.55
N ALA A 695 -3.59 -15.21 -19.88
CA ALA A 695 -4.85 -15.26 -19.14
C ALA A 695 -6.09 -15.18 -20.05
N GLY A 696 -5.94 -15.06 -21.37
CA GLY A 696 -7.03 -15.01 -22.33
C GLY A 696 -7.53 -13.60 -22.68
N LEU A 697 -6.72 -12.55 -22.45
CA LEU A 697 -7.13 -11.16 -22.69
C LEU A 697 -7.60 -10.91 -24.12
N LEU A 698 -6.89 -11.40 -25.14
CA LEU A 698 -7.22 -11.14 -26.55
C LEU A 698 -8.62 -11.68 -26.90
N GLY A 699 -8.88 -12.96 -26.60
CA GLY A 699 -10.20 -13.56 -26.84
C GLY A 699 -11.33 -12.93 -26.02
N ALA A 700 -11.04 -12.47 -24.80
CA ALA A 700 -12.01 -11.72 -23.99
C ALA A 700 -12.37 -10.37 -24.66
N VAL A 701 -11.38 -9.60 -25.10
CA VAL A 701 -11.58 -8.28 -25.73
C VAL A 701 -12.31 -8.42 -27.06
N LEU A 702 -11.82 -9.28 -27.96
CA LEU A 702 -12.38 -9.46 -29.30
C LEU A 702 -13.78 -10.08 -29.26
N GLY A 703 -14.08 -10.91 -28.25
CA GLY A 703 -15.42 -11.46 -28.06
C GLY A 703 -16.45 -10.46 -27.51
N GLN A 704 -16.03 -9.50 -26.69
CA GLN A 704 -16.91 -8.50 -26.08
C GLN A 704 -17.18 -7.30 -27.01
N MET A 705 -16.22 -6.96 -27.87
CA MET A 705 -16.27 -5.75 -28.71
C MET A 705 -17.49 -5.70 -29.65
N PRO A 706 -17.86 -6.76 -30.41
CA PRO A 706 -19.06 -6.74 -31.25
C PRO A 706 -20.36 -6.57 -30.47
N GLN A 707 -20.45 -7.18 -29.29
CA GLN A 707 -21.64 -7.11 -28.43
C GLN A 707 -21.80 -5.70 -27.85
N ALA A 708 -20.71 -5.10 -27.39
CA ALA A 708 -20.71 -3.74 -26.87
C ALA A 708 -21.03 -2.71 -27.97
N LEU A 709 -20.55 -2.94 -29.21
CA LEU A 709 -20.88 -2.11 -30.37
C LEU A 709 -22.37 -2.23 -30.75
N ALA A 710 -22.93 -3.44 -30.75
CA ALA A 710 -24.36 -3.65 -31.00
C ALA A 710 -25.24 -2.97 -29.95
N ALA A 711 -24.84 -3.03 -28.67
CA ALA A 711 -25.51 -2.34 -27.58
C ALA A 711 -25.45 -0.80 -27.73
N LEU A 712 -24.34 -0.27 -28.23
CA LEU A 712 -24.18 1.17 -28.51
C LEU A 712 -25.05 1.63 -29.70
N ALA A 713 -25.26 0.75 -30.69
CA ALA A 713 -26.04 1.02 -31.89
C ALA A 713 -27.55 0.88 -31.70
N ALA A 714 -28.00 0.14 -30.67
CA ALA A 714 -29.42 0.02 -30.34
C ALA A 714 -30.03 1.40 -30.00
N GLY A 715 -31.02 1.83 -30.78
CA GLY A 715 -31.61 3.17 -30.69
C GLY A 715 -32.38 3.43 -29.39
N PRO A 716 -32.75 4.70 -29.12
CA PRO A 716 -33.38 5.14 -27.87
C PRO A 716 -34.78 4.54 -27.56
N GLY A 717 -35.37 3.77 -28.49
CA GLY A 717 -36.73 3.20 -28.35
C GLY A 717 -36.85 1.94 -27.48
N ALA A 718 -35.74 1.39 -26.97
CA ALA A 718 -35.73 0.20 -26.13
C ALA A 718 -35.44 0.51 -24.66
N GLY A 719 -36.16 1.47 -24.06
CA GLY A 719 -36.15 1.73 -22.61
C GLY A 719 -34.78 2.00 -21.96
N GLY A 720 -33.77 2.39 -22.74
CA GLY A 720 -32.41 2.56 -22.29
C GLY A 720 -32.12 4.00 -21.89
N ASP A 721 -32.02 4.25 -20.58
CA ASP A 721 -31.60 5.53 -20.02
C ASP A 721 -30.30 6.02 -20.68
N GLY A 722 -30.13 7.34 -20.86
CA GLY A 722 -28.92 7.94 -21.46
C GLY A 722 -27.60 7.50 -20.79
N GLN A 723 -27.67 7.06 -19.53
CA GLN A 723 -26.56 6.48 -18.78
C GLN A 723 -26.09 5.13 -19.35
N SER A 724 -27.00 4.27 -19.81
CA SER A 724 -26.67 2.94 -20.37
C SER A 724 -25.86 3.06 -21.66
N ARG A 725 -26.21 4.04 -22.51
CA ARG A 725 -25.49 4.35 -23.75
C ARG A 725 -24.08 4.87 -23.46
N ARG A 726 -23.91 5.77 -22.48
CA ARG A 726 -22.60 6.28 -22.04
C ARG A 726 -21.71 5.15 -21.51
N SER A 727 -22.24 4.28 -20.67
CA SER A 727 -21.49 3.13 -20.14
C SER A 727 -21.05 2.16 -21.25
N SER A 728 -21.87 1.99 -22.29
CA SER A 728 -21.54 1.16 -23.45
C SER A 728 -20.46 1.81 -24.32
N ALA A 729 -20.54 3.13 -24.58
CA ALA A 729 -19.50 3.87 -25.29
C ALA A 729 -18.16 3.82 -24.55
N LEU A 730 -18.18 3.99 -23.22
CA LEU A 730 -16.99 3.89 -22.35
C LEU A 730 -16.36 2.49 -22.42
N LEU A 731 -17.18 1.44 -22.40
CA LEU A 731 -16.70 0.06 -22.53
C LEU A 731 -16.03 -0.17 -23.89
N VAL A 732 -16.66 0.23 -25.00
CA VAL A 732 -16.09 0.08 -26.34
C VAL A 732 -14.77 0.84 -26.48
N LYS A 733 -14.72 2.07 -25.97
CA LYS A 733 -13.49 2.88 -25.93
C LYS A 733 -12.35 2.13 -25.22
N TRP A 734 -12.61 1.64 -24.00
CA TRP A 734 -11.56 0.95 -23.23
C TRP A 734 -11.21 -0.44 -23.76
N LEU A 735 -12.12 -1.13 -24.45
CA LEU A 735 -11.82 -2.37 -25.18
C LEU A 735 -10.83 -2.13 -26.33
N ALA A 736 -10.99 -1.04 -27.07
CA ALA A 736 -10.02 -0.66 -28.11
C ALA A 736 -8.67 -0.27 -27.50
N LEU A 737 -8.66 0.55 -26.44
CA LEU A 737 -7.41 0.98 -25.79
C LEU A 737 -6.62 -0.19 -25.17
N VAL A 738 -7.29 -1.13 -24.50
CA VAL A 738 -6.62 -2.31 -23.93
C VAL A 738 -6.07 -3.24 -25.01
N LEU A 739 -6.77 -3.39 -26.14
CA LEU A 739 -6.26 -4.15 -27.28
C LEU A 739 -4.97 -3.53 -27.80
N GLY A 740 -4.98 -2.22 -28.10
CA GLY A 740 -3.81 -1.49 -28.58
C GLY A 740 -2.64 -1.58 -27.61
N LYS A 741 -2.87 -1.37 -26.31
CA LYS A 741 -1.82 -1.46 -25.28
C LYS A 741 -1.31 -2.88 -25.06
N ALA A 742 -2.12 -3.91 -25.28
CA ALA A 742 -1.70 -5.30 -25.16
C ALA A 742 -0.75 -5.73 -26.29
N VAL A 743 -0.94 -5.20 -27.51
CA VAL A 743 -0.14 -5.56 -28.70
C VAL A 743 1.01 -4.59 -28.98
N GLU A 744 0.97 -3.37 -28.42
CA GLU A 744 1.98 -2.34 -28.65
C GLU A 744 3.39 -2.84 -28.30
N GLY A 745 4.28 -2.84 -29.30
CA GLY A 745 5.66 -3.33 -29.16
C GLY A 745 5.79 -4.85 -29.00
N GLN A 746 4.74 -5.63 -29.24
CA GLN A 746 4.72 -7.10 -29.11
C GLN A 746 4.33 -7.78 -30.42
N PRO A 747 5.29 -8.10 -31.32
CA PRO A 747 5.00 -8.68 -32.63
C PRO A 747 4.21 -10.00 -32.58
N ALA A 748 4.51 -10.87 -31.61
CA ALA A 748 3.81 -12.14 -31.44
C ALA A 748 2.34 -11.97 -31.06
N LEU A 749 2.04 -11.03 -30.15
CA LEU A 749 0.66 -10.74 -29.73
C LEU A 749 -0.12 -10.01 -30.83
N CYS A 750 0.56 -9.12 -31.56
CA CYS A 750 0.00 -8.48 -32.74
C CYS A 750 -0.39 -9.52 -33.81
N ALA A 751 0.49 -10.47 -34.12
CA ALA A 751 0.19 -11.56 -35.06
C ALA A 751 -1.01 -12.41 -34.60
N ALA A 752 -1.07 -12.74 -33.31
CA ALA A 752 -2.22 -13.47 -32.73
C ALA A 752 -3.53 -12.69 -32.85
N ALA A 753 -3.53 -11.40 -32.54
CA ALA A 753 -4.71 -10.54 -32.69
C ALA A 753 -5.15 -10.42 -34.17
N MET A 754 -4.19 -10.29 -35.09
CA MET A 754 -4.47 -10.21 -36.53
C MET A 754 -5.03 -11.52 -37.10
N ALA A 755 -4.60 -12.67 -36.58
CA ALA A 755 -5.18 -13.97 -36.92
C ALA A 755 -6.65 -14.10 -36.49
N GLU A 756 -7.05 -13.43 -35.41
CA GLU A 756 -8.44 -13.32 -34.95
C GLU A 756 -9.21 -12.16 -35.60
N GLN A 757 -8.70 -11.60 -36.72
CA GLN A 757 -9.33 -10.50 -37.47
C GLN A 757 -9.57 -9.23 -36.63
N ALA A 758 -8.68 -8.94 -35.67
CA ALA A 758 -8.81 -7.75 -34.81
C ALA A 758 -8.93 -6.44 -35.61
N HIS A 759 -8.19 -6.28 -36.70
CA HIS A 759 -8.23 -5.09 -37.56
C HIS A 759 -9.62 -4.84 -38.14
N ASP A 760 -10.30 -5.87 -38.64
CA ASP A 760 -11.66 -5.75 -39.20
C ASP A 760 -12.70 -5.45 -38.12
N ILE A 761 -12.56 -6.05 -36.93
CA ILE A 761 -13.49 -5.81 -35.81
C ILE A 761 -13.34 -4.36 -35.32
N VAL A 762 -12.11 -3.88 -35.15
CA VAL A 762 -11.82 -2.51 -34.69
C VAL A 762 -12.20 -1.48 -35.75
N ALA A 763 -12.02 -1.77 -37.04
CA ALA A 763 -12.41 -0.85 -38.12
C ALA A 763 -13.91 -0.49 -38.08
N ARG A 764 -14.79 -1.40 -37.63
CA ARG A 764 -16.23 -1.11 -37.46
C ARG A 764 -16.51 0.00 -36.44
N LEU A 765 -15.59 0.22 -35.49
CA LEU A 765 -15.73 1.27 -34.49
C LEU A 765 -15.55 2.68 -35.09
N LEU A 766 -14.90 2.80 -36.26
CA LEU A 766 -14.71 4.07 -36.95
C LEU A 766 -16.03 4.71 -37.40
N ALA A 767 -17.10 3.91 -37.55
CA ALA A 767 -18.43 4.38 -37.85
C ALA A 767 -19.21 4.90 -36.62
N SER A 768 -18.63 4.85 -35.41
CA SER A 768 -19.29 5.31 -34.18
C SER A 768 -19.61 6.81 -34.23
N ALA A 769 -20.76 7.21 -33.68
CA ALA A 769 -21.10 8.62 -33.51
C ALA A 769 -20.22 9.33 -32.45
N ASP A 770 -19.56 8.56 -31.56
CA ASP A 770 -18.71 9.09 -30.49
C ASP A 770 -17.25 9.29 -30.98
N PRO A 771 -16.72 10.53 -30.99
CA PRO A 771 -15.35 10.80 -31.40
C PRO A 771 -14.27 10.10 -30.55
N GLU A 772 -14.53 9.85 -29.26
CA GLU A 772 -13.55 9.20 -28.39
C GLU A 772 -13.41 7.71 -28.72
N VAL A 773 -14.52 7.06 -29.10
CA VAL A 773 -14.52 5.67 -29.58
C VAL A 773 -13.75 5.58 -30.90
N ARG A 774 -13.96 6.52 -31.81
CA ARG A 774 -13.24 6.56 -33.10
C ARG A 774 -11.75 6.81 -32.89
N GLY A 775 -11.37 7.74 -32.01
CA GLY A 775 -9.97 7.98 -31.67
C GLY A 775 -9.29 6.75 -31.06
N ALA A 776 -9.95 6.07 -30.11
CA ALA A 776 -9.43 4.83 -29.54
C ALA A 776 -9.29 3.70 -30.57
N ALA A 777 -10.20 3.63 -31.55
CA ALA A 777 -10.10 2.69 -32.66
C ALA A 777 -8.92 3.00 -33.58
N CYS A 778 -8.70 4.27 -33.92
CA CYS A 778 -7.52 4.71 -34.68
C CYS A 778 -6.21 4.34 -33.95
N PHE A 779 -6.13 4.57 -32.62
CA PHE A 779 -5.01 4.14 -31.80
C PHE A 779 -4.78 2.62 -31.88
N ALA A 780 -5.83 1.82 -31.67
CA ALA A 780 -5.73 0.36 -31.68
C ALA A 780 -5.32 -0.19 -33.06
N LEU A 781 -5.85 0.38 -34.14
CA LEU A 781 -5.43 0.08 -35.52
C LEU A 781 -3.97 0.44 -35.76
N GLY A 782 -3.52 1.61 -35.30
CA GLY A 782 -2.12 2.02 -35.37
C GLY A 782 -1.18 1.11 -34.58
N ALA A 783 -1.60 0.61 -33.42
CA ALA A 783 -0.83 -0.31 -32.60
C ALA A 783 -0.67 -1.72 -33.23
N LEU A 784 -1.57 -2.11 -34.13
CA LEU A 784 -1.48 -3.36 -34.91
C LEU A 784 -0.51 -3.26 -36.09
N ILE A 785 0.01 -2.07 -36.39
CA ILE A 785 1.04 -1.87 -37.41
C ILE A 785 2.40 -2.15 -36.77
N GLN A 786 3.10 -3.16 -37.29
CA GLN A 786 4.42 -3.53 -36.80
C GLN A 786 5.47 -2.62 -37.44
N VAL A 787 6.35 -2.06 -36.61
CA VAL A 787 7.54 -1.32 -37.04
C VAL A 787 8.72 -2.26 -36.84
N ASP A 788 9.36 -2.69 -37.91
CA ASP A 788 10.53 -3.55 -37.82
C ASP A 788 11.70 -2.72 -37.27
N PRO A 789 12.45 -3.20 -36.25
CA PRO A 789 13.64 -2.50 -35.79
C PRO A 789 14.63 -2.43 -36.95
N GLY A 790 15.23 -1.25 -37.17
CA GLY A 790 16.22 -1.05 -38.22
C GLY A 790 17.36 -2.07 -38.12
N GLU A 791 18.04 -2.32 -39.24
CA GLU A 791 19.07 -3.37 -39.43
C GLU A 791 20.25 -3.34 -38.44
N GLU A 792 20.32 -2.39 -37.49
CA GLU A 792 21.42 -2.23 -36.52
C GLU A 792 21.30 -3.05 -35.23
N GLU A 793 20.14 -3.66 -34.91
CA GLU A 793 19.95 -4.43 -33.64
C GLU A 793 19.77 -5.95 -33.84
N ALA A 794 19.96 -6.47 -35.05
CA ALA A 794 19.69 -7.88 -35.40
C ALA A 794 20.81 -8.89 -35.05
N GLU A 795 21.70 -8.57 -34.10
CA GLU A 795 22.70 -9.51 -33.56
C GLU A 795 22.35 -9.91 -32.12
N GLY A 796 21.37 -10.80 -31.98
CA GLY A 796 21.00 -11.39 -30.70
C GLY A 796 20.26 -12.70 -30.90
N GLU A 797 20.97 -13.82 -30.76
CA GLU A 797 20.41 -15.18 -30.80
C GLU A 797 19.34 -15.37 -29.71
N GLY A 798 18.15 -15.84 -30.11
CA GLY A 798 17.07 -16.16 -29.17
C GLY A 798 15.93 -16.96 -29.82
N GLU A 799 15.71 -18.15 -29.28
CA GLU A 799 14.83 -19.23 -29.74
C GLU A 799 13.36 -18.87 -30.07
N ALA A 800 12.82 -19.62 -31.03
CA ALA A 800 11.48 -19.54 -31.59
C ALA A 800 10.33 -19.70 -30.57
N ALA A 801 9.28 -18.87 -30.70
CA ALA A 801 7.90 -19.24 -30.37
C ALA A 801 6.87 -18.27 -31.02
N GLY A 802 6.16 -18.76 -32.03
CA GLY A 802 5.02 -18.10 -32.70
C GLY A 802 5.31 -17.85 -34.18
N ALA A 803 4.74 -18.68 -35.05
CA ALA A 803 4.87 -18.51 -36.50
C ALA A 803 4.31 -17.13 -36.91
N GLN A 804 5.22 -16.18 -37.20
CA GLN A 804 4.81 -14.92 -37.82
C GLN A 804 4.17 -15.23 -39.17
N PRO A 805 3.04 -14.57 -39.51
CA PRO A 805 2.45 -14.72 -40.83
C PRO A 805 3.48 -14.32 -41.90
N PRO A 806 3.48 -14.96 -43.08
CA PRO A 806 4.35 -14.54 -44.17
C PRO A 806 4.14 -13.05 -44.45
N ALA A 807 5.23 -12.33 -44.76
CA ALA A 807 5.22 -10.87 -44.90
C ALA A 807 4.12 -10.38 -45.87
N SER A 808 3.78 -11.18 -46.88
CA SER A 808 2.70 -10.92 -47.83
C SER A 808 1.30 -10.85 -47.21
N GLU A 809 0.98 -11.67 -46.21
CA GLU A 809 -0.30 -11.63 -45.50
C GLU A 809 -0.36 -10.46 -44.51
N ARG A 810 0.74 -10.22 -43.77
CA ARG A 810 0.88 -9.05 -42.89
C ARG A 810 0.62 -7.75 -43.66
N TRP A 811 1.28 -7.56 -44.79
CA TRP A 811 1.13 -6.34 -45.60
C TRP A 811 -0.28 -6.16 -46.17
N LYS A 812 -1.00 -7.25 -46.51
CA LYS A 812 -2.40 -7.15 -46.93
C LYS A 812 -3.28 -6.60 -45.82
N GLN A 813 -3.08 -7.07 -44.59
CA GLN A 813 -3.86 -6.62 -43.44
C GLN A 813 -3.46 -5.20 -43.02
N GLU A 814 -2.16 -4.86 -43.01
CA GLU A 814 -1.69 -3.48 -42.77
C GLU A 814 -2.19 -2.50 -43.83
N ARG A 815 -2.29 -2.94 -45.10
CA ARG A 815 -2.94 -2.16 -46.15
C ARG A 815 -4.43 -1.96 -45.89
N ALA A 816 -5.14 -2.97 -45.40
CA ALA A 816 -6.54 -2.82 -45.02
C ALA A 816 -6.71 -1.80 -43.88
N ILE A 817 -5.85 -1.86 -42.86
CA ILE A 817 -5.77 -0.86 -41.79
C ILE A 817 -5.54 0.54 -42.37
N ALA A 818 -4.57 0.69 -43.28
CA ALA A 818 -4.27 1.96 -43.91
C ALA A 818 -5.48 2.53 -44.67
N CYS A 819 -6.19 1.70 -45.45
CA CYS A 819 -7.41 2.12 -46.13
C CYS A 819 -8.48 2.63 -45.15
N SER A 820 -8.74 1.90 -44.05
CA SER A 820 -9.69 2.34 -43.03
C SER A 820 -9.27 3.64 -42.33
N LEU A 821 -7.98 3.84 -42.07
CA LEU A 821 -7.47 5.09 -41.48
C LEU A 821 -7.59 6.29 -42.44
N MET A 822 -7.46 6.06 -43.75
CA MET A 822 -7.60 7.12 -44.75
C MET A 822 -9.01 7.72 -44.79
N GLU A 823 -10.04 6.95 -44.46
CA GLU A 823 -11.43 7.45 -44.34
C GLU A 823 -11.58 8.49 -43.21
N MET A 824 -10.67 8.47 -42.22
CA MET A 824 -10.72 9.30 -41.02
C MET A 824 -9.80 10.54 -41.08
N VAL A 825 -9.04 10.73 -42.16
CA VAL A 825 -8.09 11.86 -42.31
C VAL A 825 -8.80 13.22 -42.18
N TYR A 826 -10.02 13.31 -42.69
CA TYR A 826 -10.84 14.52 -42.66
C TYR A 826 -11.91 14.49 -41.56
N ASP A 827 -11.67 13.73 -40.49
CA ASP A 827 -12.60 13.69 -39.37
C ASP A 827 -12.82 15.07 -38.73
N ALA A 828 -14.07 15.36 -38.37
CA ALA A 828 -14.45 16.63 -37.75
C ALA A 828 -13.78 16.82 -36.37
N SER A 829 -13.48 15.74 -35.64
CA SER A 829 -12.84 15.81 -34.33
C SER A 829 -11.31 15.87 -34.44
N PRO A 830 -10.65 16.89 -33.87
CA PRO A 830 -9.19 16.96 -33.82
C PRO A 830 -8.54 15.78 -33.08
N VAL A 831 -9.21 15.22 -32.06
CA VAL A 831 -8.72 14.05 -31.31
C VAL A 831 -8.55 12.85 -32.23
N VAL A 832 -9.51 12.62 -33.14
CA VAL A 832 -9.45 11.52 -34.11
C VAL A 832 -8.34 11.75 -35.12
N ARG A 833 -8.25 12.97 -35.68
CA ARG A 833 -7.19 13.32 -36.65
C ARG A 833 -5.79 13.21 -36.05
N GLY A 834 -5.62 13.56 -34.77
CA GLY A 834 -4.37 13.37 -34.04
C GLY A 834 -3.94 11.91 -34.00
N GLU A 835 -4.84 11.00 -33.62
CA GLU A 835 -4.56 9.56 -33.60
C GLU A 835 -4.34 8.97 -34.99
N VAL A 836 -5.07 9.42 -36.01
CA VAL A 836 -4.84 9.02 -37.40
C VAL A 836 -3.43 9.42 -37.85
N ALA A 837 -2.98 10.63 -37.52
CA ALA A 837 -1.63 11.09 -37.84
C ALA A 837 -0.56 10.22 -37.16
N CYS A 838 -0.74 9.88 -35.88
CA CYS A 838 0.15 8.96 -35.16
C CYS A 838 0.18 7.57 -35.82
N ALA A 839 -0.98 7.00 -36.16
CA ALA A 839 -1.09 5.68 -36.80
C ALA A 839 -0.45 5.66 -38.19
N LEU A 840 -0.68 6.68 -39.03
CA LEU A 840 -0.03 6.83 -40.32
C LEU A 840 1.48 7.07 -40.18
N GLY A 841 1.91 7.75 -39.11
CA GLY A 841 3.32 7.87 -38.75
C GLY A 841 3.97 6.51 -38.49
N ARG A 842 3.30 5.64 -37.73
CA ARG A 842 3.77 4.24 -37.51
C ARG A 842 3.81 3.44 -38.81
N LEU A 843 2.82 3.61 -39.69
CA LEU A 843 2.81 3.01 -41.02
C LEU A 843 3.99 3.49 -41.87
N ALA A 844 4.26 4.79 -41.87
CA ALA A 844 5.37 5.39 -42.59
C ALA A 844 6.72 4.89 -42.06
N SER A 845 6.86 4.73 -40.74
CA SER A 845 8.05 4.14 -40.14
C SER A 845 8.23 2.67 -40.51
N GLY A 846 7.17 1.85 -40.44
CA GLY A 846 7.22 0.43 -40.80
C GLY A 846 7.46 0.17 -42.29
N HIS A 847 7.04 1.10 -43.16
CA HIS A 847 7.15 0.99 -44.63
C HIS A 847 8.03 2.09 -45.24
N GLY A 848 9.04 2.56 -44.50
CA GLY A 848 9.82 3.77 -44.85
C GLY A 848 10.34 3.81 -46.29
N LEU A 849 10.84 2.68 -46.82
CA LEU A 849 11.33 2.59 -48.19
C LEU A 849 10.25 2.85 -49.25
N LEU A 850 9.02 2.37 -49.02
CA LEU A 850 7.89 2.58 -49.93
C LEU A 850 7.45 4.05 -49.91
N PHE A 851 7.42 4.67 -48.73
CA PHE A 851 7.08 6.09 -48.59
C PHE A 851 8.15 7.00 -49.18
N GLN A 852 9.44 6.66 -49.03
CA GLN A 852 10.54 7.37 -49.69
C GLN A 852 10.41 7.29 -51.22
N ALA A 853 10.14 6.11 -51.78
CA ALA A 853 9.93 5.93 -53.22
C ALA A 853 8.71 6.72 -53.73
N ALA A 854 7.60 6.73 -52.98
CA ALA A 854 6.43 7.52 -53.32
C ALA A 854 6.71 9.04 -53.26
N SER A 855 7.44 9.50 -52.25
CA SER A 855 7.78 10.92 -52.07
C SER A 855 8.69 11.46 -53.17
N THR A 856 9.70 10.68 -53.59
CA THR A 856 10.63 11.03 -54.67
C THR A 856 9.91 11.15 -56.01
N SER A 857 8.96 10.24 -56.28
CA SER A 857 8.07 10.31 -57.44
C SER A 857 7.14 11.53 -57.40
N ALA A 858 6.51 11.81 -56.26
CA ALA A 858 5.60 12.94 -56.09
C ALA A 858 6.29 14.31 -56.20
N LEU A 859 7.55 14.41 -55.77
CA LEU A 859 8.37 15.63 -55.83
C LEU A 859 9.10 15.81 -57.17
N GLY A 860 9.00 14.85 -58.11
CA GLY A 860 9.65 14.93 -59.42
C GLY A 860 11.18 14.90 -59.37
N LEU A 861 11.77 14.33 -58.31
CA LEU A 861 13.22 14.27 -58.14
C LEU A 861 13.81 13.16 -59.04
N PRO A 862 14.90 13.42 -59.80
CA PRO A 862 15.51 12.43 -60.67
C PRO A 862 16.10 11.25 -59.85
N PRO A 863 16.16 10.03 -60.43
CA PRO A 863 16.49 8.79 -59.71
C PRO A 863 17.99 8.63 -59.39
N GLY A 864 18.61 9.63 -58.74
CA GLY A 864 20.04 9.67 -58.40
C GLY A 864 20.39 10.24 -57.02
N LEU A 865 19.44 10.82 -56.28
CA LEU A 865 19.66 11.26 -54.89
C LEU A 865 19.24 10.14 -53.92
N ARG A 866 19.98 9.03 -53.94
CA ARG A 866 19.88 7.99 -52.90
C ARG A 866 20.96 8.26 -51.85
N GLY A 867 20.54 8.70 -50.66
CA GLY A 867 21.39 8.81 -49.47
C GLY A 867 21.71 10.25 -49.05
N VAL A 868 20.84 10.82 -48.21
CA VAL A 868 21.21 11.56 -46.99
C VAL A 868 20.16 11.23 -45.94
#